data_AF-A0A124FYC0-F1
#
_entry.id   AF-A0A124FYC0-F1
#
_cell.length_a   1.000
_cell.length_b   1.000
_cell.length_c   1.000
_cell.angle_alpha   90.00
_cell.angle_beta   90.00
_cell.angle_gamma   90.00
#
_symmetry.space_group_name_H-M   'P 1'
#
loop_
_entity.id
_entity.type
_entity.pdbx_description
1 polymer ?
#
loop_
_entity_poly.entity_id
_entity_poly.type
_entity_poly.pdbx_seq_one_letter_code
_entity_poly.pdbx_strand_id
1 'polypeptide(L)'
;MSEKLEKEEKFLLDKTSHEKVIAAFKKNTRKRTGIIQWYIVRDENEEERIRLEIVPEKTGMRHVWTRTYKKRCSDSKDRIEREYSLDPTEVDLKYLETLPFVVKIRHYLEPKNKGIKEVILDEFLEKWECDCQYLAEIEMCDGEEDKSIISEETASWEFLKALSPISRGESERYENKELARNHEDNNAFKTIQYVENRLKPEQVVVALQGNSFFNKLGNLRNEYEREGFRKEKEYSVLRYKKKYNDDEELSCDLNEVLKNPCSYNDIRFLAAETDSIQHILNTGYSISDVEYIVFPDRPEGFSREDEPAIYGFLKALTENAFSKYGIDVHKRPMYYTGDNIESLSRAFTEIWKILDRIREEYPNKEILIDVTGGQKYPGIMASLYCIFNNLPFFYIFEGEVSLAKFPPVPASWDFGAIDEALAAFNSILIRNTTHSSERNHLKYSEYCSLPETFRNLYTASSNEDYLTSSLPLDVIESKYRKARGLPFGYGEDFLKLLDDDYNFTEEYRDYLREMIRKVWSLQWIGDQIPETVEHSQRHSKRLMEFTVNLVNTIGEENFLAEVPKQLRNEFYFVLAIAMNVHDLGHTKLTYELGDGRILPLDSLPCVVRDLHHELSYQMLKDDDRFRLFGEKSDSCDTDQCNKKTWENIKTAVTLVTRYHREYMPITGKPGKRKDIVKMLSMEPEPLDKVVAASFADEDWQKLTIMAARWLKFIDGTDVQSDRTVEPNYFKTRVLRTITEIEALAVELESNTEISTSIRNEVSDLVGEVSKLRAFFEASGYKSMNRDLAILIRNKASELEKNTLYPMIRKRIDECLGTITMPNWLKLLSKISFKAVQFPHFEKHNMVNYVYPRFFIEKSLFGNTNGTLRLSINIQNDNTDDMNSVIKIIDGVMEDIVKEFV
;
A
#
# COMPACT_ATOMS: atom_id res chain seq x y z
N MET A 1 -37.68 16.45 -7.72
CA MET A 1 -37.24 15.77 -6.48
C MET A 1 -38.18 14.59 -6.31
N SER A 2 -37.74 13.38 -6.63
CA SER A 2 -38.57 12.17 -6.54
C SER A 2 -38.59 11.65 -5.12
N GLU A 3 -39.76 11.35 -4.59
CA GLU A 3 -39.94 10.59 -3.35
C GLU A 3 -39.10 9.30 -3.43
N LYS A 4 -38.16 9.11 -2.50
CA LYS A 4 -37.50 7.81 -2.30
C LYS A 4 -38.25 7.09 -1.19
N LEU A 5 -39.02 6.08 -1.55
CA LEU A 5 -39.62 5.13 -0.61
C LEU A 5 -38.74 3.88 -0.59
N GLU A 6 -37.81 3.82 0.37
CA GLU A 6 -37.03 2.62 0.64
C GLU A 6 -37.97 1.51 1.15
N LYS A 7 -37.87 0.32 0.56
CA LYS A 7 -38.66 -0.86 0.92
C LYS A 7 -37.70 -1.96 1.37
N GLU A 8 -37.82 -2.34 2.64
CA GLU A 8 -36.96 -3.32 3.30
C GLU A 8 -37.80 -4.34 4.08
N GLU A 9 -37.27 -5.55 4.24
CA GLU A 9 -37.73 -6.53 5.24
C GLU A 9 -36.59 -6.92 6.17
N LYS A 10 -36.90 -7.05 7.47
CA LYS A 10 -35.94 -7.36 8.53
C LYS A 10 -36.22 -8.72 9.15
N PHE A 11 -35.16 -9.39 9.57
CA PHE A 11 -35.18 -10.71 10.18
C PHE A 11 -34.30 -10.69 11.43
N LEU A 12 -34.89 -10.98 12.58
CA LEU A 12 -34.15 -11.05 13.84
C LEU A 12 -33.46 -12.41 13.96
N LEU A 13 -32.17 -12.42 14.25
CA LEU A 13 -31.36 -13.62 14.38
C LEU A 13 -30.77 -13.71 15.78
N ASP A 14 -30.85 -14.89 16.37
CA ASP A 14 -30.28 -15.21 17.67
C ASP A 14 -29.11 -16.19 17.51
N LYS A 15 -28.02 -15.96 18.26
CA LYS A 15 -26.75 -16.68 18.12
C LYS A 15 -26.89 -18.18 18.32
N THR A 16 -27.75 -18.62 19.24
CA THR A 16 -27.91 -20.04 19.58
C THR A 16 -28.83 -20.75 18.60
N SER A 17 -29.99 -20.16 18.31
CA SER A 17 -31.00 -20.78 17.43
C SER A 17 -30.66 -20.68 15.95
N HIS A 18 -29.87 -19.68 15.53
CA HIS A 18 -29.54 -19.40 14.14
C HIS A 18 -28.04 -19.51 13.82
N GLU A 19 -27.25 -20.18 14.66
CA GLU A 19 -25.80 -20.34 14.51
C GLU A 19 -25.39 -20.73 13.08
N LYS A 20 -26.03 -21.76 12.52
CA LYS A 20 -25.75 -22.25 11.16
C LYS A 20 -26.06 -21.22 10.08
N VAL A 21 -27.13 -20.44 10.26
CA VAL A 21 -27.53 -19.39 9.30
C VAL A 21 -26.53 -18.25 9.34
N ILE A 22 -26.15 -17.80 10.54
CA ILE A 22 -25.16 -16.73 10.73
C ILE A 22 -23.80 -17.15 10.16
N ALA A 23 -23.34 -18.38 10.47
CA ALA A 23 -22.10 -18.91 9.93
C ALA A 23 -22.12 -19.03 8.40
N ALA A 24 -23.24 -19.50 7.82
CA ALA A 24 -23.41 -19.55 6.37
C ALA A 24 -23.42 -18.15 5.74
N PHE A 25 -24.10 -17.18 6.35
CA PHE A 25 -24.12 -15.79 5.89
C PHE A 25 -22.70 -15.22 5.86
N LYS A 26 -21.99 -15.27 6.99
CA LYS A 26 -20.61 -14.79 7.14
C LYS A 26 -19.64 -15.45 6.16
N LYS A 27 -19.81 -16.74 5.89
CA LYS A 27 -19.00 -17.49 4.92
C LYS A 27 -19.25 -17.05 3.46
N ASN A 28 -20.46 -16.65 3.11
CA ASN A 28 -20.82 -16.20 1.76
C ASN A 28 -20.67 -14.68 1.58
N THR A 29 -20.35 -13.95 2.65
CA THR A 29 -20.10 -12.51 2.63
C THR A 29 -18.98 -12.16 1.66
N ARG A 30 -19.25 -11.21 0.75
CA ARG A 30 -18.24 -10.68 -0.18
C ARG A 30 -17.55 -9.42 0.35
N LYS A 31 -18.26 -8.64 1.16
CA LYS A 31 -17.78 -7.38 1.72
C LYS A 31 -18.20 -7.24 3.16
N ARG A 32 -17.30 -6.72 3.99
CA ARG A 32 -17.57 -6.35 5.38
C ARG A 32 -17.32 -4.86 5.56
N THR A 33 -18.11 -4.20 6.38
CA THR A 33 -17.90 -2.77 6.69
C THR A 33 -18.20 -2.54 8.16
N GLY A 34 -17.27 -1.88 8.84
CA GLY A 34 -17.48 -1.43 10.21
C GLY A 34 -18.27 -0.14 10.20
N ILE A 35 -19.32 -0.06 11.00
CA ILE A 35 -20.20 1.11 11.04
C ILE A 35 -20.24 1.61 12.48
N ILE A 36 -19.91 2.89 12.66
CA ILE A 36 -20.11 3.62 13.90
C ILE A 36 -21.02 4.81 13.60
N GLN A 37 -22.14 4.92 14.31
CA GLN A 37 -23.14 5.96 14.09
C GLN A 37 -23.41 6.70 15.38
N TRP A 38 -23.08 7.98 15.43
CA TRP A 38 -23.40 8.89 16.54
C TRP A 38 -24.59 9.76 16.18
N TYR A 39 -25.51 9.92 17.10
CA TYR A 39 -26.71 10.73 16.88
C TYR A 39 -26.65 12.05 17.63
N ILE A 40 -26.79 13.15 16.87
CA ILE A 40 -26.88 14.52 17.37
C ILE A 40 -28.33 14.81 17.78
N VAL A 41 -29.30 14.42 16.94
CA VAL A 41 -30.74 14.57 17.19
C VAL A 41 -31.45 13.24 16.91
N ARG A 42 -32.40 12.85 17.76
CA ARG A 42 -33.14 11.57 17.72
C ARG A 42 -34.63 11.72 18.03
N ASP A 43 -35.24 12.77 17.54
CA ASP A 43 -36.67 13.00 17.75
C ASP A 43 -37.50 12.22 16.70
N GLU A 44 -38.77 11.94 17.00
CA GLU A 44 -39.67 11.23 16.06
C GLU A 44 -39.76 11.90 14.68
N ASN A 45 -39.56 13.22 14.62
CA ASN A 45 -39.73 14.05 13.43
C ASN A 45 -38.41 14.61 12.89
N GLU A 46 -37.30 14.45 13.61
CA GLU A 46 -36.01 15.03 13.26
C GLU A 46 -34.88 14.11 13.72
N GLU A 47 -34.05 13.68 12.78
CA GLU A 47 -32.88 12.85 13.03
C GLU A 47 -31.67 13.52 12.43
N GLU A 48 -30.61 13.65 13.22
CA GLU A 48 -29.32 14.11 12.75
C GLU A 48 -28.23 13.19 13.28
N ARG A 49 -27.36 12.72 12.39
CA ARG A 49 -26.30 11.77 12.75
C ARG A 49 -25.01 12.00 11.99
N ILE A 50 -23.91 11.63 12.63
CA ILE A 50 -22.60 11.46 12.02
C ILE A 50 -22.30 9.96 11.98
N ARG A 51 -21.93 9.45 10.82
CA ARG A 51 -21.58 8.05 10.60
C ARG A 51 -20.14 7.97 10.10
N LEU A 52 -19.38 7.03 10.66
CA LEU A 52 -18.14 6.53 10.10
C LEU A 52 -18.37 5.12 9.57
N GLU A 53 -18.03 4.92 8.30
CA GLU A 53 -17.91 3.60 7.68
C GLU A 53 -16.42 3.29 7.48
N ILE A 54 -15.98 2.16 8.04
CA ILE A 54 -14.61 1.64 7.93
C ILE A 54 -14.67 0.46 6.97
N VAL A 55 -14.11 0.64 5.78
CA VAL A 55 -14.12 -0.36 4.71
C VAL A 55 -12.71 -0.95 4.59
N PRO A 56 -12.54 -2.27 4.80
CA PRO A 56 -11.27 -2.94 4.52
C PRO A 56 -11.08 -2.97 3.00
N GLU A 57 -9.99 -2.35 2.54
CA GLU A 57 -9.50 -2.43 1.16
C GLU A 57 -8.32 -3.43 1.15
N LYS A 58 -7.96 -3.96 -0.02
CA LYS A 58 -6.88 -4.96 -0.15
C LYS A 58 -5.53 -4.51 0.44
N THR A 59 -5.30 -3.20 0.42
CA THR A 59 -4.03 -2.57 0.83
C THR A 59 -4.13 -1.73 2.11
N GLY A 60 -5.31 -1.63 2.75
CA GLY A 60 -5.49 -0.73 3.88
C GLY A 60 -6.93 -0.64 4.38
N MET A 61 -7.23 0.45 5.09
CA MET A 61 -8.57 0.76 5.59
C MET A 61 -9.01 2.11 5.02
N ARG A 62 -10.21 2.16 4.46
CA ARG A 62 -10.84 3.40 4.00
C ARG A 62 -11.86 3.89 5.01
N HIS A 63 -11.79 5.18 5.35
CA HIS A 63 -12.69 5.83 6.29
C HIS A 63 -13.63 6.79 5.55
N VAL A 64 -14.93 6.50 5.59
CA VAL A 64 -15.96 7.34 4.99
C VAL A 64 -16.78 7.98 6.09
N TRP A 65 -16.62 9.29 6.26
CA TRP A 65 -17.43 10.07 7.18
C TRP A 65 -18.61 10.68 6.45
N THR A 66 -19.81 10.50 6.99
CA THR A 66 -21.04 11.06 6.44
C THR A 66 -21.86 11.75 7.52
N ARG A 67 -22.50 12.87 7.18
CA ARG A 67 -23.53 13.50 8.00
C ARG A 67 -24.86 13.37 7.30
N THR A 68 -25.84 12.86 8.04
CA THR A 68 -27.21 12.71 7.55
C THR A 68 -28.14 13.57 8.41
N TYR A 69 -29.00 14.33 7.75
CA TYR A 69 -30.09 15.08 8.37
C TYR A 69 -31.41 14.64 7.75
N LYS A 70 -32.37 14.22 8.60
CA LYS A 70 -33.72 13.81 8.20
C LYS A 70 -34.73 14.66 8.98
N LYS A 71 -35.66 15.33 8.30
CA LYS A 71 -36.78 16.06 8.93
C LYS A 71 -38.10 15.74 8.25
N ARG A 72 -39.13 15.44 9.04
CA ARG A 72 -40.50 15.20 8.56
C ARG A 72 -41.18 16.54 8.26
N CYS A 73 -41.78 16.69 7.08
CA CYS A 73 -42.54 17.90 6.74
C CYS A 73 -43.91 17.89 7.43
N SER A 74 -44.40 19.05 7.86
CA SER A 74 -45.67 19.21 8.60
C SER A 74 -46.91 18.82 7.79
N ASP A 75 -46.83 18.85 6.45
CA ASP A 75 -47.98 18.74 5.56
C ASP A 75 -47.90 17.56 4.55
N SER A 76 -46.91 16.68 4.66
CA SER A 76 -46.82 15.49 3.80
C SER A 76 -46.22 14.28 4.54
N LYS A 77 -46.41 13.08 3.98
CA LYS A 77 -45.70 11.87 4.44
C LYS A 77 -44.19 11.92 4.15
N ASP A 78 -43.71 12.99 3.51
CA ASP A 78 -42.37 13.09 2.97
C ASP A 78 -41.37 13.52 4.04
N ARG A 79 -40.18 12.92 3.96
CA ARG A 79 -39.02 13.26 4.78
C ARG A 79 -38.02 14.00 3.90
N ILE A 80 -37.54 15.16 4.36
CA ILE A 80 -36.39 15.82 3.77
C ILE A 80 -35.16 15.10 4.31
N GLU A 81 -34.45 14.39 3.44
CA GLU A 81 -33.18 13.76 3.75
C GLU A 81 -32.04 14.47 3.02
N ARG A 82 -30.99 14.83 3.76
CA ARG A 82 -29.75 15.37 3.23
C ARG A 82 -28.59 14.55 3.76
N GLU A 83 -27.78 14.03 2.87
CA GLU A 83 -26.58 13.26 3.21
C GLU A 83 -25.40 13.81 2.42
N TYR A 84 -24.27 14.00 3.12
CA TYR A 84 -23.04 14.47 2.50
C TYR A 84 -21.81 13.94 3.24
N SER A 85 -20.71 13.82 2.51
CA SER A 85 -19.41 13.39 3.02
C SER A 85 -18.76 14.51 3.86
N LEU A 86 -18.14 14.14 4.98
CA LEU A 86 -17.38 15.03 5.85
C LEU A 86 -15.88 14.80 5.65
N ASP A 87 -15.09 15.87 5.59
CA ASP A 87 -13.63 15.74 5.64
C ASP A 87 -13.24 15.28 7.06
N PRO A 88 -12.37 14.26 7.22
CA PRO A 88 -11.98 13.77 8.54
C PRO A 88 -11.44 14.87 9.47
N THR A 89 -10.86 15.95 8.92
CA THR A 89 -10.36 17.09 9.72
C THR A 89 -11.45 17.98 10.29
N GLU A 90 -12.69 17.86 9.81
CA GLU A 90 -13.86 18.59 10.31
C GLU A 90 -14.56 17.86 11.47
N VAL A 91 -14.13 16.63 11.80
CA VAL A 91 -14.78 15.80 12.82
C VAL A 91 -14.09 15.97 14.18
N ASP A 92 -14.83 16.48 15.16
CA ASP A 92 -14.39 16.54 16.55
C ASP A 92 -14.70 15.22 17.28
N LEU A 93 -13.68 14.37 17.43
CA LEU A 93 -13.80 13.10 18.15
C LEU A 93 -14.22 13.29 19.62
N LYS A 94 -13.85 14.39 20.27
CA LYS A 94 -14.24 14.64 21.68
C LYS A 94 -15.71 14.98 21.82
N TYR A 95 -16.26 15.70 20.86
CA TYR A 95 -17.71 15.93 20.80
C TYR A 95 -18.48 14.62 20.63
N LEU A 96 -18.00 13.71 19.77
CA LEU A 96 -18.65 12.41 19.54
C LEU A 96 -18.73 11.54 20.81
N GLU A 97 -17.76 11.64 21.72
CA GLU A 97 -17.78 10.91 23.02
C GLU A 97 -19.02 11.27 23.86
N THR A 98 -19.62 12.45 23.67
CA THR A 98 -20.81 12.90 24.41
C THR A 98 -22.13 12.38 23.84
N LEU A 99 -22.08 11.81 22.63
CA LEU A 99 -23.27 11.43 21.88
C LEU A 99 -23.60 9.95 22.04
N PRO A 100 -24.90 9.61 22.01
CA PRO A 100 -25.35 8.23 21.92
C PRO A 100 -24.97 7.63 20.57
N PHE A 101 -24.54 6.38 20.57
CA PHE A 101 -24.04 5.73 19.37
C PHE A 101 -24.42 4.25 19.28
N VAL A 102 -24.25 3.69 18.08
CA VAL A 102 -24.36 2.26 17.80
C VAL A 102 -23.17 1.81 16.97
N VAL A 103 -22.68 0.61 17.25
CA VAL A 103 -21.51 0.01 16.59
C VAL A 103 -21.87 -1.37 16.05
N LYS A 104 -21.54 -1.61 14.78
CA LYS A 104 -21.81 -2.90 14.15
C LYS A 104 -20.81 -3.21 13.03
N ILE A 105 -20.68 -4.50 12.72
CA ILE A 105 -20.07 -4.96 11.47
C ILE A 105 -21.20 -5.38 10.54
N ARG A 106 -21.27 -4.75 9.37
CA ARG A 106 -22.23 -5.07 8.32
C ARG A 106 -21.58 -6.03 7.33
N HIS A 107 -22.23 -7.17 7.11
CA HIS A 107 -21.83 -8.20 6.17
C HIS A 107 -22.75 -8.14 4.94
N TYR A 108 -22.19 -8.08 3.74
CA TYR A 108 -22.94 -7.97 2.49
C TYR A 108 -22.88 -9.26 1.68
N LEU A 109 -24.03 -9.74 1.23
CA LEU A 109 -24.16 -10.73 0.17
C LEU A 109 -24.40 -10.02 -1.17
N GLU A 110 -23.87 -10.61 -2.24
CA GLU A 110 -24.21 -10.17 -3.59
C GLU A 110 -25.65 -10.62 -3.92
N PRO A 111 -26.57 -9.69 -4.20
CA PRO A 111 -27.95 -10.06 -4.50
C PRO A 111 -28.03 -10.95 -5.75
N LYS A 112 -28.90 -11.97 -5.72
CA LYS A 112 -29.14 -12.84 -6.89
C LYS A 112 -30.20 -12.29 -7.84
N ASN A 113 -31.06 -11.39 -7.37
CA ASN A 113 -32.14 -10.79 -8.15
C ASN A 113 -31.90 -9.30 -8.43
N LYS A 114 -32.19 -8.86 -9.66
CA LYS A 114 -31.93 -7.47 -10.14
C LYS A 114 -32.78 -6.38 -9.45
N GLY A 115 -33.87 -6.76 -8.77
CA GLY A 115 -34.72 -5.84 -8.02
C GLY A 115 -34.27 -5.63 -6.57
N ILE A 116 -33.22 -6.32 -6.11
CA ILE A 116 -32.66 -6.20 -4.77
C ILE A 116 -31.41 -5.34 -4.83
N LYS A 117 -31.39 -4.32 -3.96
CA LYS A 117 -30.28 -3.40 -3.80
C LYS A 117 -29.20 -4.01 -2.91
N GLU A 118 -29.59 -4.48 -1.72
CA GLU A 118 -28.66 -5.05 -0.73
C GLU A 118 -29.29 -6.21 0.05
N VAL A 119 -28.48 -7.23 0.36
CA VAL A 119 -28.80 -8.30 1.32
C VAL A 119 -27.73 -8.26 2.39
N ILE A 120 -28.11 -7.89 3.61
CA ILE A 120 -27.16 -7.58 4.67
C ILE A 120 -27.44 -8.36 5.95
N LEU A 121 -26.37 -8.58 6.72
CA LEU A 121 -26.40 -9.02 8.10
C LEU A 121 -25.61 -8.03 8.95
N ASP A 122 -26.30 -7.35 9.86
CA ASP A 122 -25.70 -6.52 10.88
C ASP A 122 -25.35 -7.36 12.11
N GLU A 123 -24.08 -7.35 12.49
CA GLU A 123 -23.55 -7.90 13.73
C GLU A 123 -23.25 -6.76 14.70
N PHE A 124 -24.10 -6.58 15.71
CA PHE A 124 -23.87 -5.60 16.76
C PHE A 124 -22.79 -6.12 17.71
N LEU A 125 -21.79 -5.29 17.99
CA LEU A 125 -20.59 -5.73 18.69
C LEU A 125 -20.86 -5.89 20.19
N GLU A 126 -20.53 -7.07 20.73
CA GLU A 126 -20.81 -7.49 22.12
C GLU A 126 -20.32 -6.50 23.19
N LYS A 127 -19.30 -5.71 22.88
CA LYS A 127 -18.75 -4.67 23.76
C LYS A 127 -19.74 -3.54 24.08
N TRP A 128 -20.69 -3.28 23.18
CA TRP A 128 -21.73 -2.26 23.33
C TRP A 128 -23.09 -2.95 23.24
N GLU A 129 -23.56 -3.46 24.38
CA GLU A 129 -24.82 -4.22 24.47
C GLU A 129 -25.99 -3.46 23.81
N CYS A 130 -26.65 -4.16 22.88
CA CYS A 130 -27.82 -3.70 22.15
C CYS A 130 -28.97 -4.71 22.34
N ASP A 131 -30.21 -4.27 22.10
CA ASP A 131 -31.40 -5.14 22.24
C ASP A 131 -31.49 -6.28 21.20
N CYS A 132 -30.55 -6.31 20.24
CA CYS A 132 -30.34 -7.41 19.31
C CYS A 132 -28.84 -7.60 19.04
N GLN A 133 -28.44 -8.84 18.77
CA GLN A 133 -27.05 -9.17 18.40
C GLN A 133 -26.88 -9.26 16.88
N TYR A 134 -27.88 -9.83 16.19
CA TYR A 134 -27.86 -10.02 14.74
C TYR A 134 -29.19 -9.60 14.13
N LEU A 135 -29.11 -8.83 13.04
CA LEU A 135 -30.26 -8.38 12.26
C LEU A 135 -29.94 -8.54 10.78
N ALA A 136 -30.71 -9.37 10.07
CA ALA A 136 -30.61 -9.45 8.62
C ALA A 136 -31.66 -8.55 7.98
N GLU A 137 -31.31 -7.94 6.85
CA GLU A 137 -32.17 -7.02 6.13
C GLU A 137 -32.00 -7.21 4.61
N ILE A 138 -33.11 -7.16 3.88
CA ILE A 138 -33.13 -7.22 2.41
C ILE A 138 -33.80 -5.94 1.92
N GLU A 139 -33.05 -5.13 1.19
CA GLU A 139 -33.47 -3.83 0.67
C GLU A 139 -33.70 -3.90 -0.85
N MET A 140 -34.82 -3.37 -1.33
CA MET A 140 -35.16 -3.31 -2.76
C MET A 140 -34.53 -2.10 -3.46
N CYS A 141 -34.37 -2.18 -4.78
CA CYS A 141 -33.97 -1.06 -5.62
C CYS A 141 -34.98 0.10 -5.57
N ASP A 142 -34.47 1.33 -5.71
CA ASP A 142 -35.30 2.54 -5.78
C ASP A 142 -36.34 2.44 -6.91
N GLY A 143 -37.63 2.61 -6.56
CA GLY A 143 -38.74 2.57 -7.52
C GLY A 143 -39.33 1.18 -7.79
N GLU A 144 -38.76 0.11 -7.22
CA GLU A 144 -39.31 -1.23 -7.35
C GLU A 144 -40.56 -1.41 -6.46
N GLU A 145 -41.62 -2.00 -7.01
CA GLU A 145 -42.90 -2.15 -6.32
C GLU A 145 -43.27 -3.56 -5.93
N ASP A 146 -42.68 -4.56 -6.59
CA ASP A 146 -43.01 -5.94 -6.35
C ASP A 146 -42.27 -6.51 -5.13
N LYS A 147 -42.97 -6.59 -4.00
CA LYS A 147 -42.43 -7.19 -2.77
C LYS A 147 -42.17 -8.69 -2.89
N SER A 148 -42.72 -9.39 -3.89
CA SER A 148 -42.43 -10.82 -4.07
C SER A 148 -40.94 -11.07 -4.32
N ILE A 149 -40.23 -10.08 -4.87
CA ILE A 149 -38.79 -10.15 -5.15
C ILE A 149 -37.99 -10.39 -3.86
N ILE A 150 -38.39 -9.83 -2.71
CA ILE A 150 -37.73 -10.11 -1.42
C ILE A 150 -37.91 -11.58 -1.03
N SER A 151 -39.11 -12.13 -1.22
CA SER A 151 -39.37 -13.55 -0.95
C SER A 151 -38.60 -14.46 -1.91
N GLU A 152 -38.46 -14.08 -3.18
CA GLU A 152 -37.65 -14.78 -4.18
C GLU A 152 -36.16 -14.76 -3.83
N GLU A 153 -35.62 -13.60 -3.40
CA GLU A 153 -34.24 -13.47 -2.93
C GLU A 153 -34.00 -14.34 -1.69
N THR A 154 -34.89 -14.27 -0.70
CA THR A 154 -34.83 -15.10 0.51
C THR A 154 -34.84 -16.59 0.14
N ALA A 155 -35.69 -17.00 -0.81
CA ALA A 155 -35.76 -18.37 -1.29
C ALA A 155 -34.55 -18.81 -2.12
N SER A 156 -33.81 -17.87 -2.70
CA SER A 156 -32.60 -18.14 -3.48
C SER A 156 -31.39 -18.55 -2.61
N TRP A 157 -31.46 -18.30 -1.30
CA TRP A 157 -30.44 -18.65 -0.33
C TRP A 157 -30.94 -19.75 0.60
N GLU A 158 -30.34 -20.94 0.54
CA GLU A 158 -30.81 -22.09 1.34
C GLU A 158 -30.89 -21.80 2.84
N PHE A 159 -29.95 -21.01 3.36
CA PHE A 159 -29.89 -20.64 4.77
C PHE A 159 -30.87 -19.53 5.17
N LEU A 160 -31.44 -18.78 4.23
CA LEU A 160 -32.44 -17.73 4.52
C LEU A 160 -33.89 -18.23 4.40
N LYS A 161 -34.13 -19.33 3.68
CA LYS A 161 -35.47 -19.92 3.44
C LYS A 161 -36.32 -20.11 4.70
N ALA A 162 -35.69 -20.39 5.84
CA ALA A 162 -36.38 -20.68 7.09
C ALA A 162 -36.67 -19.43 7.95
N LEU A 163 -36.19 -18.25 7.53
CA LEU A 163 -36.37 -17.01 8.29
C LEU A 163 -37.76 -16.43 8.04
N SER A 164 -38.37 -15.93 9.11
CA SER A 164 -39.63 -15.20 9.05
C SER A 164 -39.37 -13.72 9.29
N PRO A 165 -39.93 -12.82 8.45
CA PRO A 165 -39.75 -11.39 8.64
C PRO A 165 -40.44 -10.93 9.93
N ILE A 166 -39.85 -9.96 10.62
CA ILE A 166 -40.47 -9.36 11.80
C ILE A 166 -41.63 -8.44 11.39
N SER A 167 -42.58 -8.24 12.30
CA SER A 167 -43.70 -7.33 12.02
C SER A 167 -43.22 -5.89 11.88
N ARG A 168 -43.97 -5.05 11.14
CA ARG A 168 -43.60 -3.64 10.93
C ARG A 168 -43.42 -2.87 12.25
N GLY A 169 -44.26 -3.12 13.24
CA GLY A 169 -44.14 -2.47 14.56
C GLY A 169 -42.95 -2.97 15.39
N GLU A 170 -42.50 -4.21 15.16
CA GLU A 170 -41.25 -4.71 15.76
C GLU A 170 -40.02 -4.15 15.03
N SER A 171 -40.09 -4.02 13.70
CA SER A 171 -39.03 -3.41 12.88
C SER A 171 -38.66 -2.00 13.35
N GLU A 172 -39.64 -1.20 13.76
CA GLU A 172 -39.42 0.16 14.30
C GLU A 172 -38.58 0.16 15.59
N ARG A 173 -38.65 -0.89 16.41
CA ARG A 173 -37.84 -1.02 17.65
C ARG A 173 -36.37 -1.31 17.38
N TYR A 174 -36.07 -1.87 16.22
CA TYR A 174 -34.71 -2.23 15.81
C TYR A 174 -34.13 -1.21 14.82
N GLU A 175 -34.72 -0.02 14.70
CA GLU A 175 -34.08 1.10 14.01
C GLU A 175 -32.81 1.52 14.76
N ASN A 176 -31.73 1.81 14.03
CA ASN A 176 -30.42 2.16 14.63
C ASN A 176 -30.51 3.31 15.65
N LYS A 177 -31.46 4.26 15.47
CA LYS A 177 -31.64 5.41 16.37
C LYS A 177 -32.15 4.99 17.76
N GLU A 178 -33.01 3.97 17.80
CA GLU A 178 -33.59 3.39 19.02
C GLU A 178 -32.57 2.49 19.72
N LEU A 179 -31.74 1.79 18.94
CA LEU A 179 -30.66 0.95 19.45
C LEU A 179 -29.49 1.78 20.02
N ALA A 180 -29.29 3.01 19.56
CA ALA A 180 -28.17 3.84 19.99
C ALA A 180 -28.28 4.25 21.47
N ARG A 181 -27.19 4.10 22.23
CA ARG A 181 -27.16 4.39 23.68
C ARG A 181 -25.89 5.14 24.07
N ASN A 182 -25.92 5.73 25.26
CA ASN A 182 -24.71 6.20 25.92
C ASN A 182 -24.08 5.02 26.66
N HIS A 183 -22.82 4.71 26.34
CA HIS A 183 -22.07 3.61 26.94
C HIS A 183 -20.99 4.15 27.86
N GLU A 184 -20.59 3.38 28.88
CA GLU A 184 -19.50 3.77 29.79
C GLU A 184 -18.15 3.88 29.05
N ASP A 185 -17.87 2.98 28.10
CA ASP A 185 -16.74 3.09 27.17
C ASP A 185 -17.19 3.77 25.88
N ASN A 186 -17.07 5.10 25.87
CA ASN A 186 -17.48 6.00 24.77
C ASN A 186 -16.30 6.67 24.07
N ASN A 187 -15.06 6.27 24.34
CA ASN A 187 -13.90 6.92 23.71
C ASN A 187 -13.91 6.63 22.20
N ALA A 188 -14.14 7.67 21.40
CA ALA A 188 -14.34 7.54 19.96
C ALA A 188 -13.12 6.90 19.27
N PHE A 189 -11.91 7.30 19.65
CA PHE A 189 -10.68 6.76 19.06
C PHE A 189 -10.50 5.25 19.35
N LYS A 190 -10.67 4.81 20.60
CA LYS A 190 -10.61 3.39 20.96
C LYS A 190 -11.72 2.58 20.31
N THR A 191 -12.89 3.16 20.12
CA THR A 191 -14.02 2.54 19.42
C THR A 191 -13.67 2.31 17.95
N ILE A 192 -13.14 3.33 17.26
CA ILE A 192 -12.66 3.23 15.87
C ILE A 192 -11.60 2.13 15.76
N GLN A 193 -10.58 2.16 16.61
CA GLN A 193 -9.50 1.16 16.61
C GLN A 193 -10.03 -0.27 16.87
N TYR A 194 -11.02 -0.43 17.74
CA TYR A 194 -11.64 -1.73 18.00
C TYR A 194 -12.34 -2.28 16.75
N VAL A 195 -13.09 -1.43 16.05
CA VAL A 195 -13.79 -1.79 14.81
C VAL A 195 -12.79 -2.11 13.69
N GLU A 196 -11.73 -1.31 13.52
CA GLU A 196 -10.64 -1.60 12.57
C GLU A 196 -10.02 -2.98 12.84
N ASN A 197 -9.67 -3.28 14.10
CA ASN A 197 -9.08 -4.56 14.47
C ASN A 197 -10.05 -5.74 14.24
N ARG A 198 -11.36 -5.51 14.38
CA ARG A 198 -12.39 -6.53 14.15
C ARG A 198 -12.60 -6.82 12.66
N LEU A 199 -12.32 -5.86 11.78
CA LEU A 199 -12.42 -6.00 10.32
C LEU A 199 -11.22 -6.71 9.69
N LYS A 200 -10.09 -6.74 10.38
CA LYS A 200 -8.90 -7.48 9.95
C LYS A 200 -9.18 -8.98 9.79
N PRO A 201 -8.32 -9.71 9.04
CA PRO A 201 -8.37 -11.17 9.01
C PRO A 201 -8.27 -11.77 10.42
N GLU A 202 -8.62 -13.05 10.55
CA GLU A 202 -8.34 -13.77 11.78
C GLU A 202 -6.84 -13.78 12.08
N GLN A 203 -6.52 -13.80 13.35
CA GLN A 203 -5.16 -13.63 13.85
C GLN A 203 -4.63 -14.94 14.43
N VAL A 204 -3.33 -15.12 14.26
CA VAL A 204 -2.54 -16.12 14.99
C VAL A 204 -1.67 -15.38 15.98
N VAL A 205 -1.82 -15.66 17.27
CA VAL A 205 -0.96 -15.07 18.31
C VAL A 205 0.21 -16.00 18.57
N VAL A 206 1.42 -15.52 18.32
CA VAL A 206 2.65 -16.24 18.66
C VAL A 206 3.12 -15.76 20.02
N ALA A 207 2.98 -16.60 21.04
CA ALA A 207 3.34 -16.28 22.41
C ALA A 207 4.63 -17.00 22.83
N LEU A 208 5.58 -16.28 23.42
CA LEU A 208 6.78 -16.89 23.98
C LEU A 208 6.48 -17.45 25.37
N GLN A 209 6.77 -18.74 25.60
CA GLN A 209 6.54 -19.40 26.89
C GLN A 209 7.42 -18.81 27.99
N GLY A 210 6.82 -18.14 28.97
CA GLY A 210 7.45 -17.65 30.18
C GLY A 210 7.26 -18.56 31.38
N ASN A 211 7.77 -18.13 32.54
CA ASN A 211 7.65 -18.83 33.82
C ASN A 211 6.66 -18.14 34.78
N SER A 212 5.83 -17.23 34.27
CA SER A 212 4.91 -16.40 35.05
C SER A 212 4.02 -17.26 35.97
N PHE A 213 3.39 -18.29 35.40
CA PHE A 213 2.55 -19.26 36.09
C PHE A 213 3.28 -20.00 37.23
N PHE A 214 4.43 -20.60 36.94
CA PHE A 214 5.22 -21.32 37.94
C PHE A 214 5.82 -20.41 39.02
N ASN A 215 6.12 -19.15 38.69
CA ASN A 215 6.56 -18.17 39.68
C ASN A 215 5.45 -17.84 40.71
N LYS A 216 4.17 -17.94 40.33
CA LYS A 216 3.03 -17.78 41.24
C LYS A 216 2.76 -19.02 42.11
N LEU A 217 3.24 -20.20 41.71
CA LEU A 217 3.02 -21.49 42.39
C LEU A 217 3.92 -21.75 43.61
N GLY A 218 4.92 -20.91 43.86
CA GLY A 218 5.77 -20.98 45.06
C GLY A 218 6.31 -22.40 45.34
N ASN A 219 5.92 -22.97 46.49
CA ASN A 219 6.39 -24.27 46.97
C ASN A 219 5.95 -25.48 46.11
N LEU A 220 4.90 -25.34 45.30
CA LEU A 220 4.35 -26.43 44.47
C LEU A 220 5.05 -26.54 43.11
N ARG A 221 5.87 -25.56 42.75
CA ARG A 221 6.59 -25.49 41.48
C ARG A 221 7.40 -26.76 41.20
N ASN A 222 8.23 -27.20 42.16
CA ASN A 222 9.13 -28.33 41.99
C ASN A 222 8.38 -29.66 41.75
N GLU A 223 7.17 -29.79 42.28
CA GLU A 223 6.32 -30.97 42.08
C GLU A 223 5.83 -31.01 40.63
N TYR A 224 5.25 -29.90 40.15
CA TYR A 224 4.66 -29.82 38.81
C TYR A 224 5.70 -29.72 37.69
N GLU A 225 6.87 -29.13 37.92
CA GLU A 225 7.99 -29.14 36.95
C GLU A 225 8.52 -30.55 36.66
N ARG A 226 8.42 -31.47 37.62
CA ARG A 226 8.84 -32.86 37.42
C ARG A 226 7.76 -33.70 36.78
N GLU A 227 6.52 -33.53 37.23
CA GLU A 227 5.40 -34.39 36.85
C GLU A 227 4.61 -33.90 35.65
N GLY A 228 4.78 -32.64 35.24
CA GLY A 228 4.00 -32.01 34.17
C GLY A 228 2.50 -31.92 34.46
N PHE A 229 1.76 -31.31 33.54
CA PHE A 229 0.31 -31.35 33.56
C PHE A 229 -0.21 -32.77 33.27
N ARG A 230 -1.28 -33.17 33.98
CA ARG A 230 -2.03 -34.43 33.78
C ARG A 230 -3.50 -34.18 34.13
N LYS A 231 -4.39 -34.41 33.17
CA LYS A 231 -5.82 -34.09 33.32
C LYS A 231 -6.48 -34.82 34.49
N GLU A 232 -6.01 -36.01 34.84
CA GLU A 232 -6.55 -36.84 35.93
C GLU A 232 -6.04 -36.46 37.32
N LYS A 233 -4.96 -35.67 37.43
CA LYS A 233 -4.35 -35.31 38.71
C LYS A 233 -5.18 -34.26 39.45
N GLU A 234 -5.21 -34.30 40.78
CA GLU A 234 -5.80 -33.23 41.60
C GLU A 234 -4.80 -32.08 41.80
N TYR A 235 -5.29 -30.86 41.62
CA TYR A 235 -4.54 -29.61 41.83
C TYR A 235 -5.12 -28.83 43.02
N SER A 236 -4.26 -28.25 43.85
CA SER A 236 -4.70 -27.47 45.01
C SER A 236 -5.18 -26.08 44.62
N VAL A 237 -6.02 -25.47 45.47
CA VAL A 237 -6.36 -24.04 45.37
C VAL A 237 -5.09 -23.21 45.57
N LEU A 238 -4.80 -22.34 44.61
CA LEU A 238 -3.66 -21.44 44.63
C LEU A 238 -4.07 -20.07 45.15
N ARG A 239 -3.27 -19.49 46.04
CA ARG A 239 -3.35 -18.08 46.41
C ARG A 239 -2.15 -17.32 45.89
N TYR A 240 -2.38 -16.19 45.23
CA TYR A 240 -1.34 -15.42 44.59
C TYR A 240 -1.67 -13.92 44.60
N LYS A 241 -0.63 -13.09 44.50
CA LYS A 241 -0.77 -11.63 44.44
C LYS A 241 -0.71 -11.15 43.00
N LYS A 242 -1.44 -10.07 42.70
CA LYS A 242 -1.39 -9.39 41.40
C LYS A 242 0.03 -8.90 41.07
N LYS A 243 0.66 -8.15 41.98
CA LYS A 243 2.08 -7.75 41.94
C LYS A 243 2.83 -8.23 43.17
N TYR A 244 4.15 -8.28 43.08
CA TYR A 244 5.02 -8.66 44.21
C TYR A 244 4.78 -7.80 45.47
N ASN A 245 4.41 -6.53 45.29
CA ASN A 245 4.15 -5.55 46.37
C ASN A 245 2.66 -5.23 46.57
N ASP A 246 1.74 -6.06 46.06
CA ASP A 246 0.31 -5.84 46.23
C ASP A 246 -0.19 -6.43 47.56
N ASP A 247 -1.16 -5.79 48.20
CA ASP A 247 -1.80 -6.28 49.42
C ASP A 247 -3.03 -7.14 49.10
N GLU A 248 -3.55 -7.07 47.87
CA GLU A 248 -4.66 -7.88 47.39
C GLU A 248 -4.21 -9.33 47.06
N GLU A 249 -4.72 -10.30 47.82
CA GLU A 249 -4.47 -11.74 47.63
C GLU A 249 -5.64 -12.35 46.85
N LEU A 250 -5.35 -12.85 45.64
CA LEU A 250 -6.28 -13.55 44.77
C LEU A 250 -6.24 -15.06 45.06
N SER A 251 -7.36 -15.76 44.86
CA SER A 251 -7.44 -17.21 44.98
C SER A 251 -8.01 -17.83 43.70
N CYS A 252 -7.42 -18.92 43.22
CA CYS A 252 -7.85 -19.65 42.04
C CYS A 252 -7.90 -21.16 42.35
N ASP A 253 -9.02 -21.82 42.06
CA ASP A 253 -9.11 -23.27 42.10
C ASP A 253 -8.57 -23.86 40.79
N LEU A 254 -7.35 -24.40 40.86
CA LEU A 254 -6.67 -24.97 39.70
C LEU A 254 -7.38 -26.20 39.12
N ASN A 255 -8.12 -26.98 39.94
CA ASN A 255 -8.89 -28.11 39.40
C ASN A 255 -10.03 -27.64 38.52
N GLU A 256 -10.67 -26.53 38.88
CA GLU A 256 -11.78 -25.96 38.14
C GLU A 256 -11.30 -25.42 36.80
N VAL A 257 -10.32 -24.50 36.82
CA VAL A 257 -9.89 -23.74 35.63
C VAL A 257 -9.04 -24.56 34.65
N LEU A 258 -8.35 -25.62 35.09
CA LEU A 258 -7.53 -26.47 34.20
C LEU A 258 -8.33 -27.60 33.54
N LYS A 259 -9.51 -27.95 34.07
CA LYS A 259 -10.28 -29.11 33.59
C LYS A 259 -11.57 -28.73 32.88
N ASN A 260 -12.10 -27.54 33.14
CA ASN A 260 -13.38 -27.09 32.62
C ASN A 260 -13.28 -25.67 32.04
N PRO A 261 -14.14 -25.31 31.08
CA PRO A 261 -14.32 -23.93 30.65
C PRO A 261 -14.53 -22.98 31.83
N CYS A 262 -13.81 -21.85 31.84
CA CYS A 262 -13.86 -20.86 32.91
C CYS A 262 -13.88 -19.44 32.33
N SER A 263 -14.09 -18.44 33.19
CA SER A 263 -13.95 -17.04 32.81
C SER A 263 -12.48 -16.61 32.90
N TYR A 264 -12.03 -15.71 32.03
CA TYR A 264 -10.72 -15.06 32.19
C TYR A 264 -10.55 -14.45 33.59
N ASN A 265 -11.63 -13.90 34.18
CA ASN A 265 -11.57 -13.31 35.51
C ASN A 265 -11.13 -14.30 36.60
N ASP A 266 -11.35 -15.60 36.40
CA ASP A 266 -10.98 -16.67 37.35
C ASP A 266 -9.47 -16.98 37.30
N ILE A 267 -8.81 -16.61 36.20
CA ILE A 267 -7.38 -16.85 35.94
C ILE A 267 -6.57 -15.57 35.76
N ARG A 268 -7.16 -14.41 36.07
CA ARG A 268 -6.56 -13.09 35.86
C ARG A 268 -5.26 -12.93 36.66
N PHE A 269 -4.17 -12.51 36.02
CA PHE A 269 -2.83 -12.40 36.63
C PHE A 269 -2.17 -13.73 37.04
N LEU A 270 -2.76 -14.86 36.65
CA LEU A 270 -2.19 -16.18 36.91
C LEU A 270 -1.05 -16.50 35.92
N ALA A 271 -1.21 -16.12 34.66
CA ALA A 271 -0.19 -16.22 33.62
C ALA A 271 -0.20 -14.97 32.73
N ALA A 272 1.00 -14.43 32.46
CA ALA A 272 1.16 -13.21 31.67
C ALA A 272 0.70 -13.41 30.21
N GLU A 273 0.86 -14.63 29.69
CA GLU A 273 0.47 -15.04 28.35
C GLU A 273 -1.06 -14.99 28.17
N THR A 274 -1.82 -15.52 29.14
CA THR A 274 -3.30 -15.45 29.10
C THR A 274 -3.82 -14.03 29.31
N ASP A 275 -3.16 -13.23 30.15
CA ASP A 275 -3.49 -11.81 30.30
C ASP A 275 -3.30 -11.07 28.97
N SER A 276 -2.18 -11.31 28.29
CA SER A 276 -1.89 -10.71 26.98
C SER A 276 -2.89 -11.08 25.91
N ILE A 277 -3.27 -12.35 25.82
CA ILE A 277 -4.31 -12.83 24.90
C ILE A 277 -5.65 -12.11 25.18
N GLN A 278 -6.07 -12.03 26.45
CA GLN A 278 -7.31 -11.31 26.81
C GLN A 278 -7.23 -9.82 26.41
N HIS A 279 -6.07 -9.20 26.58
CA HIS A 279 -5.87 -7.81 26.20
C HIS A 279 -5.92 -7.59 24.69
N ILE A 280 -5.32 -8.48 23.91
CA ILE A 280 -5.41 -8.46 22.44
C ILE A 280 -6.89 -8.59 22.02
N LEU A 281 -7.65 -9.52 22.60
CA LEU A 281 -9.09 -9.66 22.36
C LEU A 281 -9.88 -8.37 22.72
N ASN A 282 -9.55 -7.73 23.84
CA ASN A 282 -10.19 -6.48 24.27
C ASN A 282 -9.95 -5.31 23.32
N THR A 283 -8.90 -5.37 22.49
CA THR A 283 -8.64 -4.38 21.43
C THR A 283 -9.38 -4.68 20.12
N GLY A 284 -10.14 -5.77 20.03
CA GLY A 284 -11.05 -6.07 18.91
C GLY A 284 -10.54 -7.12 17.92
N TYR A 285 -9.32 -7.64 18.09
CA TYR A 285 -8.79 -8.70 17.23
C TYR A 285 -9.57 -10.01 17.39
N SER A 286 -9.77 -10.71 16.27
CA SER A 286 -10.30 -12.07 16.25
C SER A 286 -9.14 -13.06 16.28
N ILE A 287 -8.92 -13.74 17.41
CA ILE A 287 -7.88 -14.76 17.53
C ILE A 287 -8.48 -16.12 17.18
N SER A 288 -7.79 -16.86 16.31
CA SER A 288 -8.17 -18.22 15.92
C SER A 288 -7.20 -19.26 16.48
N ASP A 289 -5.91 -18.97 16.46
CA ASP A 289 -4.87 -19.87 16.95
C ASP A 289 -3.90 -19.14 17.88
N VAL A 290 -3.35 -19.89 18.84
CA VAL A 290 -2.23 -19.47 19.69
C VAL A 290 -1.08 -20.46 19.51
N GLU A 291 0.04 -19.96 19.00
CA GLU A 291 1.28 -20.71 18.79
C GLU A 291 2.26 -20.39 19.92
N TYR A 292 2.44 -21.32 20.85
CA TYR A 292 3.45 -21.16 21.90
C TYR A 292 4.83 -21.58 21.39
N ILE A 293 5.78 -20.65 21.36
CA ILE A 293 7.19 -21.01 21.23
C ILE A 293 7.68 -21.46 22.62
N VAL A 294 8.04 -22.73 22.72
CA VAL A 294 8.37 -23.39 24.00
C VAL A 294 9.86 -23.69 24.11
N PHE A 295 10.40 -23.55 25.32
CA PHE A 295 11.82 -23.72 25.60
C PHE A 295 12.08 -24.92 26.53
N PRO A 296 13.27 -25.54 26.47
CA PRO A 296 13.68 -26.57 27.42
C PRO A 296 13.54 -26.12 28.88
N ASP A 297 12.95 -26.98 29.72
CA ASP A 297 12.83 -26.79 31.16
C ASP A 297 13.93 -27.52 31.96
N ARG A 298 14.84 -28.22 31.27
CA ARG A 298 16.01 -28.88 31.85
C ARG A 298 17.28 -28.61 31.04
N PRO A 299 18.48 -28.67 31.67
CA PRO A 299 19.74 -28.54 30.94
C PRO A 299 19.91 -29.59 29.84
N GLU A 300 19.38 -30.81 30.03
CA GLU A 300 19.48 -31.91 29.06
C GLU A 300 18.44 -31.81 27.92
N GLY A 301 17.54 -30.84 27.96
CA GLY A 301 16.48 -30.65 26.96
C GLY A 301 15.08 -30.56 27.57
N PHE A 302 14.07 -30.88 26.76
CA PHE A 302 12.67 -30.87 27.19
C PHE A 302 12.36 -32.04 28.14
N SER A 303 11.54 -31.80 29.16
CA SER A 303 11.12 -32.84 30.11
C SER A 303 10.23 -33.93 29.51
N ARG A 304 9.56 -33.67 28.38
CA ARG A 304 8.74 -34.61 27.59
C ARG A 304 8.79 -34.24 26.12
N GLU A 305 8.73 -35.20 25.19
CA GLU A 305 8.52 -35.06 23.72
C GLU A 305 8.43 -33.61 23.18
N ASP A 306 9.55 -32.90 23.23
CA ASP A 306 9.71 -31.49 22.81
C ASP A 306 8.72 -30.47 23.43
N GLU A 307 8.36 -30.66 24.69
CA GLU A 307 7.55 -29.76 25.50
C GLU A 307 8.07 -29.62 26.95
N PRO A 308 8.04 -28.40 27.51
CA PRO A 308 8.29 -28.20 28.92
C PRO A 308 7.05 -28.54 29.75
N ALA A 309 7.24 -28.86 31.03
CA ALA A 309 6.16 -29.20 31.96
C ALA A 309 5.07 -28.11 32.05
N ILE A 310 5.44 -26.84 31.90
CA ILE A 310 4.55 -25.68 31.96
C ILE A 310 3.59 -25.58 30.78
N TYR A 311 3.96 -26.11 29.60
CA TYR A 311 3.16 -25.95 28.39
C TYR A 311 1.76 -26.55 28.55
N GLY A 312 1.64 -27.73 29.15
CA GLY A 312 0.34 -28.36 29.38
C GLY A 312 -0.60 -27.53 30.26
N PHE A 313 -0.06 -26.76 31.21
CA PHE A 313 -0.86 -25.83 32.03
C PHE A 313 -1.28 -24.60 31.21
N LEU A 314 -0.35 -23.97 30.48
CA LEU A 314 -0.66 -22.82 29.63
C LEU A 314 -1.70 -23.17 28.57
N LYS A 315 -1.55 -24.34 27.94
CA LYS A 315 -2.51 -24.87 26.98
C LYS A 315 -3.90 -25.00 27.61
N ALA A 316 -4.01 -25.70 28.75
CA ALA A 316 -5.29 -25.90 29.41
C ALA A 316 -5.94 -24.58 29.85
N LEU A 317 -5.16 -23.64 30.41
CA LEU A 317 -5.67 -22.32 30.80
C LEU A 317 -6.21 -21.54 29.60
N THR A 318 -5.46 -21.50 28.49
CA THR A 318 -5.84 -20.79 27.28
C THR A 318 -7.09 -21.41 26.65
N GLU A 319 -7.10 -22.73 26.42
CA GLU A 319 -8.26 -23.42 25.83
C GLU A 319 -9.53 -23.25 26.69
N ASN A 320 -9.42 -23.34 28.02
CA ASN A 320 -10.58 -23.27 28.90
C ASN A 320 -11.12 -21.84 29.06
N ALA A 321 -10.25 -20.86 29.31
CA ALA A 321 -10.66 -19.47 29.53
C ALA A 321 -11.17 -18.78 28.26
N PHE A 322 -10.70 -19.24 27.09
CA PHE A 322 -11.07 -18.70 25.79
C PHE A 322 -11.90 -19.66 24.93
N SER A 323 -12.43 -20.73 25.52
CA SER A 323 -13.25 -21.76 24.85
C SER A 323 -14.40 -21.17 24.03
N LYS A 324 -15.04 -20.09 24.49
CA LYS A 324 -16.13 -19.40 23.76
C LYS A 324 -15.72 -18.80 22.42
N TYR A 325 -14.42 -18.60 22.20
CA TYR A 325 -13.86 -18.10 20.95
C TYR A 325 -13.34 -19.22 20.05
N GLY A 326 -13.30 -20.47 20.52
CA GLY A 326 -12.82 -21.62 19.76
C GLY A 326 -11.33 -21.52 19.39
N ILE A 327 -10.49 -21.00 20.29
CA ILE A 327 -9.05 -20.83 20.05
C ILE A 327 -8.35 -22.18 20.11
N ASP A 328 -7.65 -22.54 19.03
CA ASP A 328 -6.77 -23.70 18.98
C ASP A 328 -5.37 -23.35 19.48
N VAL A 329 -4.76 -24.26 20.26
CA VAL A 329 -3.46 -24.01 20.91
C VAL A 329 -2.42 -25.03 20.47
N HIS A 330 -1.33 -24.52 19.91
CA HIS A 330 -0.22 -25.29 19.34
C HIS A 330 1.12 -24.98 20.03
N LYS A 331 2.12 -25.83 19.81
CA LYS A 331 3.50 -25.64 20.31
C LYS A 331 4.51 -25.64 19.17
N ARG A 332 5.54 -24.83 19.33
CA ARG A 332 6.74 -24.77 18.48
C ARG A 332 7.97 -24.91 19.36
N PRO A 333 8.61 -26.09 19.41
CA PRO A 333 9.80 -26.27 20.23
C PRO A 333 10.97 -25.48 19.67
N MET A 334 11.69 -24.82 20.57
CA MET A 334 12.94 -24.11 20.28
C MET A 334 14.02 -24.55 21.27
N TYR A 335 15.09 -25.19 20.79
CA TYR A 335 16.14 -25.74 21.64
C TYR A 335 17.14 -24.67 22.06
N TYR A 336 16.70 -23.81 22.98
CA TYR A 336 17.51 -22.74 23.54
C TYR A 336 17.78 -22.94 25.03
N THR A 337 19.06 -23.05 25.38
CA THR A 337 19.57 -22.96 26.75
C THR A 337 20.37 -21.66 26.86
N GLY A 338 20.05 -20.82 27.85
CA GLY A 338 20.70 -19.52 28.04
C GLY A 338 22.12 -19.59 28.64
N ASP A 339 22.85 -20.67 28.36
CA ASP A 339 24.07 -21.08 29.05
C ASP A 339 25.37 -20.79 28.28
N ASN A 340 25.33 -20.54 26.97
CA ASN A 340 26.52 -20.19 26.17
C ASN A 340 26.22 -19.27 24.96
N ILE A 341 27.26 -18.60 24.44
CA ILE A 341 27.15 -17.64 23.31
C ILE A 341 26.79 -18.33 21.99
N GLU A 342 27.22 -19.58 21.78
CA GLU A 342 26.89 -20.33 20.56
C GLU A 342 25.39 -20.63 20.45
N SER A 343 24.75 -20.89 21.59
CA SER A 343 23.31 -21.05 21.75
C SER A 343 22.55 -19.77 21.36
N LEU A 344 23.13 -18.58 21.57
CA LEU A 344 22.53 -17.30 21.17
C LEU A 344 22.42 -17.16 19.64
N SER A 345 23.51 -17.40 18.91
CA SER A 345 23.54 -17.33 17.44
C SER A 345 22.58 -18.34 16.79
N ARG A 346 22.54 -19.57 17.33
CA ARG A 346 21.59 -20.61 16.91
C ARG A 346 20.15 -20.20 17.21
N ALA A 347 19.89 -19.68 18.40
CA ALA A 347 18.57 -19.21 18.82
C ALA A 347 18.02 -18.10 17.91
N PHE A 348 18.87 -17.16 17.47
CA PHE A 348 18.47 -16.15 16.48
C PHE A 348 17.94 -16.82 15.20
N THR A 349 18.72 -17.73 14.63
CA THR A 349 18.36 -18.38 13.37
C THR A 349 17.13 -19.27 13.51
N GLU A 350 17.03 -19.98 14.63
CA GLU A 350 15.94 -20.91 14.91
C GLU A 350 14.62 -20.18 15.11
N ILE A 351 14.59 -19.10 15.90
CA ILE A 351 13.35 -18.35 16.13
C ILE A 351 12.83 -17.71 14.84
N TRP A 352 13.71 -17.15 14.00
CA TRP A 352 13.31 -16.60 12.70
C TRP A 352 12.74 -17.68 11.78
N LYS A 353 13.35 -18.87 11.73
CA LYS A 353 12.83 -20.01 10.97
C LYS A 353 11.48 -20.50 11.48
N ILE A 354 11.27 -20.52 12.80
CA ILE A 354 9.97 -20.88 13.39
C ILE A 354 8.92 -19.86 12.96
N LEU A 355 9.21 -18.56 13.07
CA LEU A 355 8.30 -17.49 12.69
C LEU A 355 7.98 -17.48 11.19
N ASP A 356 8.98 -17.73 10.33
CA ASP A 356 8.78 -17.87 8.88
C ASP A 356 7.84 -19.05 8.56
N ARG A 357 8.02 -20.22 9.20
CA ARG A 357 7.12 -21.37 9.00
C ARG A 357 5.70 -21.09 9.45
N ILE A 358 5.51 -20.44 10.60
CA ILE A 358 4.17 -20.04 11.06
C ILE A 358 3.52 -19.16 9.98
N ARG A 359 4.26 -18.23 9.40
CA ARG A 359 3.75 -17.37 8.31
C ARG A 359 3.39 -18.14 7.04
N GLU A 360 4.15 -19.16 6.70
CA GLU A 360 3.85 -20.03 5.54
C GLU A 360 2.64 -20.94 5.79
N GLU A 361 2.45 -21.41 7.03
CA GLU A 361 1.33 -22.27 7.42
C GLU A 361 -0.01 -21.52 7.53
N TYR A 362 0.04 -20.22 7.81
CA TYR A 362 -1.15 -19.35 7.95
C TYR A 362 -1.17 -18.18 6.94
N PRO A 363 -1.21 -18.44 5.61
CA PRO A 363 -1.06 -17.39 4.59
C PRO A 363 -2.20 -16.36 4.58
N ASN A 364 -3.39 -16.75 5.05
CA ASN A 364 -4.59 -15.90 5.05
C ASN A 364 -4.88 -15.26 6.42
N LYS A 365 -3.98 -15.43 7.40
CA LYS A 365 -4.12 -14.87 8.75
C LYS A 365 -3.01 -13.87 9.02
N GLU A 366 -3.29 -12.87 9.85
CA GLU A 366 -2.27 -11.94 10.31
C GLU A 366 -1.63 -12.48 11.59
N ILE A 367 -0.30 -12.36 11.68
CA ILE A 367 0.47 -12.87 12.81
C ILE A 367 0.72 -11.73 13.80
N LEU A 368 0.33 -11.95 15.05
CA LEU A 368 0.60 -11.05 16.16
C LEU A 368 1.62 -11.70 17.09
N ILE A 369 2.80 -11.10 17.22
CA ILE A 369 3.86 -11.64 18.06
C ILE A 369 3.75 -11.01 19.45
N ASP A 370 3.58 -11.85 20.46
CA ASP A 370 3.52 -11.45 21.85
C ASP A 370 4.83 -11.81 22.57
N VAL A 371 5.57 -10.76 22.96
CA VAL A 371 6.84 -10.88 23.67
C VAL A 371 6.70 -10.62 25.18
N THR A 372 5.46 -10.64 25.71
CA THR A 372 5.17 -10.49 27.13
C THR A 372 5.78 -11.62 27.96
N GLY A 373 5.56 -12.86 27.52
CA GLY A 373 6.16 -14.06 28.13
C GLY A 373 7.57 -14.32 27.60
N GLY A 374 8.19 -15.39 28.09
CA GLY A 374 9.46 -15.87 27.53
C GLY A 374 10.74 -15.42 28.23
N GLN A 375 11.84 -15.98 27.74
CA GLN A 375 13.18 -15.54 28.08
C GLN A 375 13.51 -14.26 27.31
N LYS A 376 14.27 -13.34 27.93
CA LYS A 376 14.57 -12.01 27.36
C LYS A 376 15.21 -12.08 25.97
N TYR A 377 16.17 -12.99 25.77
CA TYR A 377 16.92 -13.06 24.52
C TYR A 377 16.05 -13.50 23.32
N PRO A 378 15.31 -14.63 23.37
CA PRO A 378 14.29 -14.96 22.37
C PRO A 378 13.27 -13.84 22.13
N GLY A 379 12.81 -13.16 23.19
CA GLY A 379 11.93 -12.00 23.08
C GLY A 379 12.50 -10.89 22.20
N ILE A 380 13.76 -10.50 22.43
CA ILE A 380 14.44 -9.50 21.60
C ILE A 380 14.56 -9.97 20.15
N MET A 381 14.89 -11.24 19.92
CA MET A 381 15.04 -11.79 18.57
C MET A 381 13.71 -11.84 17.80
N ALA A 382 12.61 -12.13 18.49
CA ALA A 382 11.27 -12.06 17.94
C ALA A 382 10.86 -10.61 17.62
N SER A 383 11.15 -9.65 18.51
CA SER A 383 10.93 -8.23 18.23
C SER A 383 11.74 -7.74 17.03
N LEU A 384 13.01 -8.15 16.89
CA LEU A 384 13.82 -7.84 15.71
C LEU A 384 13.24 -8.46 14.44
N TYR A 385 12.74 -9.70 14.51
CA TYR A 385 12.02 -10.31 13.39
C TYR A 385 10.84 -9.44 12.95
N CYS A 386 10.05 -8.92 13.91
CA CYS A 386 8.91 -8.06 13.62
C CYS A 386 9.35 -6.77 12.91
N ILE A 387 10.39 -6.11 13.44
CA ILE A 387 10.94 -4.87 12.89
C ILE A 387 11.43 -5.09 11.44
N PHE A 388 12.20 -6.15 11.18
CA PHE A 388 12.77 -6.42 9.85
C PHE A 388 11.79 -7.03 8.84
N ASN A 389 10.57 -7.37 9.26
CA ASN A 389 9.52 -7.91 8.40
C ASN A 389 8.24 -7.06 8.42
N ASN A 390 8.30 -5.85 8.99
CA ASN A 390 7.18 -4.90 9.05
C ASN A 390 5.92 -5.48 9.72
N LEU A 391 6.10 -6.19 10.84
CA LEU A 391 5.01 -6.78 11.64
C LEU A 391 4.86 -6.03 12.98
N PRO A 392 3.63 -5.92 13.52
CA PRO A 392 3.42 -5.44 14.88
C PRO A 392 3.80 -6.51 15.92
N PHE A 393 4.19 -6.07 17.12
CA PHE A 393 4.34 -6.95 18.27
C PHE A 393 3.82 -6.31 19.55
N PHE A 394 3.56 -7.12 20.57
CA PHE A 394 2.88 -6.72 21.79
C PHE A 394 3.69 -7.06 23.04
N TYR A 395 3.50 -6.25 24.07
CA TYR A 395 4.08 -6.44 25.39
C TYR A 395 3.15 -5.92 26.49
N ILE A 396 2.98 -6.67 27.58
CA ILE A 396 2.30 -6.22 28.79
C ILE A 396 3.30 -5.96 29.91
N PHE A 397 3.13 -4.83 30.59
CA PHE A 397 3.88 -4.50 31.80
C PHE A 397 3.31 -5.24 33.01
N GLU A 398 4.19 -5.77 33.87
CA GLU A 398 3.79 -6.59 35.02
C GLU A 398 2.77 -5.90 35.93
N GLY A 399 1.59 -6.53 36.03
CA GLY A 399 0.42 -6.11 36.80
C GLY A 399 -0.19 -4.75 36.41
N GLU A 400 0.22 -4.18 35.27
CA GLU A 400 -0.64 -3.26 34.55
C GLU A 400 -1.66 -4.04 33.71
N VAL A 401 -2.71 -3.34 33.32
CA VAL A 401 -3.80 -3.84 32.48
C VAL A 401 -3.69 -3.18 31.09
N SER A 402 -2.49 -2.72 30.73
CA SER A 402 -2.20 -1.93 29.54
C SER A 402 -1.34 -2.74 28.57
N LEU A 403 -1.83 -2.89 27.34
CA LEU A 403 -1.14 -3.57 26.25
C LEU A 403 -0.33 -2.54 25.45
N ALA A 404 0.99 -2.68 25.45
CA ALA A 404 1.84 -1.89 24.57
C ALA A 404 1.88 -2.56 23.19
N LYS A 405 1.36 -1.88 22.18
CA LYS A 405 1.51 -2.26 20.77
C LYS A 405 2.70 -1.51 20.18
N PHE A 406 3.69 -2.25 19.69
CA PHE A 406 4.75 -1.70 18.87
C PHE A 406 4.30 -1.75 17.41
N PRO A 407 4.14 -0.61 16.74
CA PRO A 407 3.70 -0.59 15.35
C PRO A 407 4.77 -1.17 14.43
N PRO A 408 4.38 -1.68 13.25
CA PRO A 408 5.35 -2.06 12.24
C PRO A 408 6.17 -0.82 11.83
N VAL A 409 7.49 -0.97 11.76
CA VAL A 409 8.43 0.10 11.42
C VAL A 409 9.12 -0.25 10.10
N PRO A 410 9.22 0.70 9.14
CA PRO A 410 9.98 0.48 7.91
C PRO A 410 11.49 0.51 8.21
N ALA A 411 12.01 -0.60 8.74
CA ALA A 411 13.41 -0.79 9.10
C ALA A 411 14.05 -1.92 8.28
N SER A 412 15.30 -1.71 7.91
CA SER A 412 16.10 -2.61 7.07
C SER A 412 17.51 -2.75 7.65
N TRP A 413 18.25 -3.76 7.20
CA TRP A 413 19.70 -3.79 7.36
C TRP A 413 20.35 -2.58 6.67
N ASP A 414 21.46 -2.12 7.22
CA ASP A 414 22.29 -1.10 6.58
C ASP A 414 23.08 -1.72 5.42
N PHE A 415 22.40 -1.81 4.27
CA PHE A 415 23.02 -2.32 3.04
C PHE A 415 24.10 -1.39 2.50
N GLY A 416 24.09 -0.10 2.86
CA GLY A 416 25.13 0.86 2.45
C GLY A 416 26.48 0.51 3.07
N ALA A 417 26.51 0.26 4.38
CA ALA A 417 27.70 -0.19 5.08
C ALA A 417 28.23 -1.54 4.53
N ILE A 418 27.33 -2.45 4.14
CA ILE A 418 27.72 -3.71 3.49
C ILE A 418 28.32 -3.46 2.10
N ASP A 419 27.75 -2.56 1.31
CA ASP A 419 28.21 -2.26 -0.04
C ASP A 419 29.60 -1.61 -0.04
N GLU A 420 29.85 -0.66 0.86
CA GLU A 420 31.14 0.02 1.05
C GLU A 420 32.28 -0.97 1.37
N ALA A 421 31.96 -2.03 2.11
CA ALA A 421 32.93 -3.03 2.57
C ALA A 421 32.68 -4.43 1.97
N LEU A 422 32.02 -4.50 0.81
CA LEU A 422 31.53 -5.75 0.21
C LEU A 422 32.62 -6.81 0.02
N ALA A 423 33.83 -6.42 -0.37
CA ALA A 423 34.94 -7.34 -0.55
C ALA A 423 35.31 -8.06 0.76
N ALA A 424 35.28 -7.34 1.88
CA ALA A 424 35.51 -7.92 3.20
C ALA A 424 34.31 -8.75 3.67
N PHE A 425 33.08 -8.32 3.38
CA PHE A 425 31.89 -9.11 3.71
C PHE A 425 31.87 -10.46 2.96
N ASN A 426 32.18 -10.46 1.65
CA ASN A 426 32.26 -11.69 0.87
C ASN A 426 33.41 -12.63 1.34
N SER A 427 34.53 -12.09 1.82
CA SER A 427 35.64 -12.92 2.29
C SER A 427 35.30 -13.68 3.58
N ILE A 428 34.44 -13.12 4.43
CA ILE A 428 33.82 -13.80 5.58
C ILE A 428 32.94 -14.97 5.10
N LEU A 429 32.09 -14.73 4.09
CA LEU A 429 31.09 -15.70 3.63
C LEU A 429 31.68 -16.89 2.85
N ILE A 430 32.65 -16.64 1.96
CA ILE A 430 33.23 -17.67 1.06
C ILE A 430 34.03 -18.72 1.85
N ARG A 431 34.69 -18.32 2.94
CA ARG A 431 35.55 -19.21 3.75
C ARG A 431 34.78 -20.11 4.72
N ASN A 432 33.47 -19.87 4.82
CA ASN A 432 32.51 -20.53 5.70
C ASN A 432 31.69 -21.63 4.99
N THR A 433 32.15 -22.09 3.83
CA THR A 433 31.41 -23.01 2.94
C THR A 433 31.68 -24.49 3.18
N THR A 434 32.64 -24.88 4.01
CA THR A 434 33.03 -26.29 4.22
C THR A 434 32.18 -27.04 5.26
N HIS A 435 31.63 -26.37 6.29
CA HIS A 435 30.69 -26.98 7.25
C HIS A 435 29.66 -25.96 7.76
N SER A 436 28.37 -26.31 7.77
CA SER A 436 27.26 -25.42 8.15
C SER A 436 27.35 -24.88 9.59
N SER A 437 28.05 -25.58 10.49
CA SER A 437 28.29 -25.20 11.89
C SER A 437 29.39 -24.14 12.07
N GLU A 438 30.21 -23.87 11.05
CA GLU A 438 31.36 -22.95 11.12
C GLU A 438 31.04 -21.55 10.56
N ARG A 439 29.81 -21.33 10.03
CA ARG A 439 29.45 -20.13 9.26
C ARG A 439 29.49 -18.79 9.99
N ASN A 440 29.57 -18.82 11.32
CA ASN A 440 29.62 -17.62 12.16
C ASN A 440 30.91 -17.53 12.98
N HIS A 441 31.95 -18.34 12.68
CA HIS A 441 33.19 -18.40 13.45
C HIS A 441 34.37 -17.81 12.66
N LEU A 442 35.28 -17.11 13.36
CA LEU A 442 36.52 -16.58 12.80
C LEU A 442 37.69 -16.79 13.77
N LYS A 443 38.89 -17.01 13.23
CA LYS A 443 40.13 -16.91 14.02
C LYS A 443 40.51 -15.45 14.24
N TYR A 444 41.28 -15.17 15.29
CA TYR A 444 41.71 -13.80 15.60
C TYR A 444 42.49 -13.14 14.46
N SER A 445 43.35 -13.88 13.76
CA SER A 445 44.09 -13.37 12.59
C SER A 445 43.15 -12.92 11.45
N GLU A 446 42.03 -13.60 11.28
CA GLU A 446 41.02 -13.29 10.26
C GLU A 446 40.19 -12.09 10.69
N TYR A 447 39.77 -12.04 11.95
CA TYR A 447 39.11 -10.89 12.56
C TYR A 447 39.94 -9.60 12.40
N CYS A 448 41.25 -9.65 12.65
CA CYS A 448 42.13 -8.49 12.48
C CYS A 448 42.20 -7.99 11.03
N SER A 449 41.92 -8.83 10.04
CA SER A 449 41.91 -8.44 8.62
C SER A 449 40.61 -7.77 8.18
N LEU A 450 39.55 -7.82 9.00
CA LEU A 450 38.27 -7.19 8.68
C LEU A 450 38.27 -5.68 8.96
N PRO A 451 37.50 -4.89 8.21
CA PRO A 451 37.11 -3.54 8.60
C PRO A 451 36.41 -3.51 9.96
N GLU A 452 36.56 -2.40 10.69
CA GLU A 452 36.04 -2.24 12.06
C GLU A 452 34.52 -2.50 12.14
N THR A 453 33.76 -2.03 11.16
CA THR A 453 32.31 -2.24 11.06
C THR A 453 31.92 -3.72 11.15
N PHE A 454 32.71 -4.63 10.57
CA PHE A 454 32.44 -6.07 10.62
C PHE A 454 33.06 -6.76 11.82
N ARG A 455 34.17 -6.24 12.36
CA ARG A 455 34.73 -6.72 13.62
C ARG A 455 33.71 -6.62 14.76
N ASN A 456 32.97 -5.51 14.81
CA ASN A 456 31.92 -5.29 15.81
C ASN A 456 30.78 -6.33 15.80
N LEU A 457 30.70 -7.17 14.78
CA LEU A 457 29.71 -8.26 14.70
C LEU A 457 30.14 -9.54 15.43
N TYR A 458 31.39 -9.60 15.91
CA TYR A 458 31.97 -10.80 16.52
C TYR A 458 32.34 -10.58 17.98
N THR A 459 32.14 -11.61 18.79
CA THR A 459 32.53 -11.66 20.20
C THR A 459 33.37 -12.91 20.48
N ALA A 460 34.20 -12.88 21.52
CA ALA A 460 34.97 -14.07 21.94
C ALA A 460 34.01 -15.23 22.26
N SER A 461 34.27 -16.40 21.68
CA SER A 461 33.48 -17.60 21.96
C SER A 461 33.88 -18.21 23.30
N SER A 462 33.06 -19.11 23.82
CA SER A 462 33.38 -19.91 25.01
C SER A 462 34.60 -20.81 24.84
N ASN A 463 34.96 -21.17 23.60
CA ASN A 463 36.25 -21.77 23.25
C ASN A 463 37.22 -20.67 22.81
N GLU A 464 38.32 -20.48 23.53
CA GLU A 464 39.27 -19.36 23.34
C GLU A 464 39.93 -19.28 21.94
N ASP A 465 39.74 -20.29 21.09
CA ASP A 465 40.35 -20.38 19.76
C ASP A 465 39.59 -19.61 18.66
N TYR A 466 38.35 -19.18 18.90
CA TYR A 466 37.49 -18.57 17.89
C TYR A 466 36.64 -17.40 18.41
N LEU A 467 36.31 -16.50 17.49
CA LEU A 467 35.34 -15.42 17.64
C LEU A 467 34.04 -15.84 16.93
N THR A 468 32.89 -15.55 17.53
CA THR A 468 31.56 -15.94 17.01
C THR A 468 30.69 -14.71 16.76
N SER A 469 29.97 -14.68 15.64
CA SER A 469 28.91 -13.70 15.41
C SER A 469 27.58 -14.17 15.97
N SER A 470 26.92 -13.30 16.72
CA SER A 470 25.56 -13.52 17.23
C SER A 470 24.47 -13.23 16.18
N LEU A 471 24.84 -12.71 15.01
CA LEU A 471 23.92 -12.38 13.92
C LEU A 471 23.99 -13.43 12.79
N PRO A 472 22.88 -13.69 12.08
CA PRO A 472 22.85 -14.65 10.96
C PRO A 472 23.37 -14.00 9.68
N LEU A 473 24.68 -14.05 9.46
CA LEU A 473 25.33 -13.37 8.33
C LEU A 473 24.84 -13.85 6.95
N ASP A 474 24.40 -15.10 6.83
CA ASP A 474 23.83 -15.68 5.61
C ASP A 474 22.44 -15.13 5.28
N VAL A 475 21.60 -14.90 6.30
CA VAL A 475 20.30 -14.24 6.14
C VAL A 475 20.51 -12.79 5.71
N ILE A 476 21.47 -12.09 6.33
CA ILE A 476 21.83 -10.71 5.98
C ILE A 476 22.34 -10.66 4.53
N GLU A 477 23.22 -11.57 4.14
CA GLU A 477 23.74 -11.68 2.77
C GLU A 477 22.61 -11.90 1.75
N SER A 478 21.72 -12.85 2.02
CA SER A 478 20.59 -13.15 1.14
C SER A 478 19.70 -11.92 0.95
N LYS A 479 19.38 -11.20 2.04
CA LYS A 479 18.62 -9.95 1.98
C LYS A 479 19.37 -8.86 1.21
N TYR A 480 20.68 -8.69 1.43
CA TYR A 480 21.52 -7.72 0.70
C TYR A 480 21.57 -8.04 -0.81
N ARG A 481 21.81 -9.29 -1.21
CA ARG A 481 21.87 -9.67 -2.63
C ARG A 481 20.54 -9.42 -3.35
N LYS A 482 19.41 -9.67 -2.67
CA LYS A 482 18.08 -9.33 -3.17
C LYS A 482 17.89 -7.82 -3.30
N ALA A 483 18.23 -7.05 -2.27
CA ALA A 483 18.09 -5.59 -2.25
C ALA A 483 19.01 -4.90 -3.27
N ARG A 484 20.25 -5.35 -3.44
CA ARG A 484 21.20 -4.76 -4.39
C ARG A 484 20.73 -4.87 -5.84
N GLY A 485 20.13 -6.00 -6.20
CA GLY A 485 19.57 -6.19 -7.54
C GLY A 485 18.30 -5.38 -7.79
N LEU A 486 17.67 -4.84 -6.74
CA LEU A 486 16.40 -4.13 -6.81
C LEU A 486 16.23 -3.18 -5.61
N PRO A 487 16.95 -2.04 -5.58
CA PRO A 487 17.08 -1.22 -4.37
C PRO A 487 15.75 -0.62 -3.87
N PHE A 488 14.78 -0.45 -4.77
CA PHE A 488 13.49 0.16 -4.45
C PHE A 488 12.36 -0.85 -4.25
N GLY A 489 12.56 -2.15 -4.53
CA GLY A 489 11.50 -3.16 -4.47
C GLY A 489 10.55 -3.16 -5.68
N TYR A 490 9.53 -4.01 -5.66
CA TYR A 490 8.61 -4.25 -6.80
C TYR A 490 7.33 -3.40 -6.79
N GLY A 491 7.06 -2.65 -5.72
CA GLY A 491 5.73 -2.07 -5.49
C GLY A 491 4.76 -3.12 -4.96
N GLU A 492 5.18 -3.93 -3.98
CA GLU A 492 4.41 -5.07 -3.44
C GLU A 492 2.99 -4.71 -2.98
N ASP A 493 2.77 -3.50 -2.44
CA ASP A 493 1.42 -3.08 -2.07
C ASP A 493 0.49 -2.94 -3.29
N PHE A 494 1.00 -2.50 -4.44
CA PHE A 494 0.20 -2.50 -5.67
C PHE A 494 -0.12 -3.93 -6.13
N LEU A 495 0.84 -4.87 -6.01
CA LEU A 495 0.64 -6.25 -6.42
C LEU A 495 -0.45 -6.98 -5.61
N LYS A 496 -0.74 -6.52 -4.38
CA LYS A 496 -1.86 -6.99 -3.54
C LYS A 496 -3.23 -6.60 -4.11
N LEU A 497 -3.32 -5.65 -5.04
CA LEU A 497 -4.58 -5.27 -5.69
C LEU A 497 -5.08 -6.34 -6.67
N LEU A 498 -4.20 -7.20 -7.18
CA LEU A 498 -4.57 -8.36 -7.99
C LEU A 498 -5.27 -9.41 -7.10
N ASP A 499 -6.51 -9.79 -7.43
CA ASP A 499 -7.35 -10.72 -6.65
C ASP A 499 -6.84 -12.15 -6.64
N ASP A 500 -6.71 -12.76 -5.47
CA ASP A 500 -6.25 -14.16 -5.31
C ASP A 500 -7.29 -15.21 -5.75
N ASP A 501 -8.56 -14.82 -5.96
CA ASP A 501 -9.66 -15.71 -6.38
C ASP A 501 -9.54 -16.19 -7.85
N TYR A 502 -8.49 -15.79 -8.57
CA TYR A 502 -8.28 -16.11 -9.98
C TYR A 502 -7.06 -17.01 -10.19
N ASN A 503 -7.23 -18.06 -11.01
CA ASN A 503 -6.20 -19.10 -11.23
C ASN A 503 -4.84 -18.58 -11.73
N PHE A 504 -4.77 -17.36 -12.29
CA PHE A 504 -3.57 -16.80 -12.94
C PHE A 504 -2.92 -15.65 -12.15
N THR A 505 -3.41 -15.33 -10.95
CA THR A 505 -2.95 -14.15 -10.19
C THR A 505 -1.50 -14.24 -9.75
N GLU A 506 -1.05 -15.40 -9.28
CA GLU A 506 0.36 -15.62 -8.95
C GLU A 506 1.26 -15.49 -10.18
N GLU A 507 0.82 -16.01 -11.34
CA GLU A 507 1.56 -15.88 -12.60
C GLU A 507 1.75 -14.42 -13.01
N TYR A 508 0.71 -13.58 -12.86
CA TYR A 508 0.82 -12.14 -13.10
C TYR A 508 1.79 -11.46 -12.14
N ARG A 509 1.71 -11.76 -10.83
CA ARG A 509 2.62 -11.18 -9.83
C ARG A 509 4.08 -11.56 -10.11
N ASP A 510 4.32 -12.82 -10.43
CA ASP A 510 5.66 -13.32 -10.71
C ASP A 510 6.21 -12.79 -12.04
N TYR A 511 5.36 -12.68 -13.06
CA TYR A 511 5.72 -12.00 -14.31
C TYR A 511 6.14 -10.55 -14.06
N LEU A 512 5.34 -9.77 -13.31
CA LEU A 512 5.67 -8.38 -12.99
C LEU A 512 7.01 -8.29 -12.23
N ARG A 513 7.21 -9.14 -11.21
CA ARG A 513 8.48 -9.19 -10.47
C ARG A 513 9.66 -9.51 -11.38
N GLU A 514 9.52 -10.50 -12.26
CA GLU A 514 10.57 -10.85 -13.20
C GLU A 514 10.90 -9.71 -14.15
N MET A 515 9.88 -9.11 -14.77
CA MET A 515 10.05 -8.06 -15.77
C MET A 515 10.63 -6.77 -15.19
N ILE A 516 10.15 -6.33 -14.01
CA ILE A 516 10.72 -5.18 -13.30
C ILE A 516 12.21 -5.40 -13.06
N ARG A 517 12.59 -6.58 -12.55
CA ARG A 517 13.98 -6.87 -12.15
C ARG A 517 14.93 -7.09 -13.33
N LYS A 518 14.50 -7.81 -14.36
CA LYS A 518 15.39 -8.28 -15.42
C LYS A 518 15.31 -7.46 -16.71
N VAL A 519 14.21 -6.75 -16.93
CA VAL A 519 13.95 -6.05 -18.20
C VAL A 519 13.81 -4.56 -17.97
N TRP A 520 12.69 -4.09 -17.40
CA TRP A 520 12.33 -2.66 -17.43
C TRP A 520 13.30 -1.78 -16.65
N SER A 521 13.78 -2.23 -15.48
CA SER A 521 14.78 -1.47 -14.71
C SER A 521 16.11 -1.28 -15.45
N LEU A 522 16.46 -2.18 -16.37
CA LEU A 522 17.70 -2.13 -17.15
C LEU A 522 17.55 -1.36 -18.47
N GLN A 523 16.32 -1.16 -18.96
CA GLN A 523 16.05 -0.44 -20.21
C GLN A 523 16.40 1.05 -20.13
N TRP A 524 16.57 1.60 -18.94
CA TRP A 524 16.99 2.99 -18.70
C TRP A 524 18.47 3.27 -19.02
N ILE A 525 19.27 2.23 -19.29
CA ILE A 525 20.65 2.39 -19.75
C ILE A 525 20.63 3.08 -21.11
N GLY A 526 21.10 4.32 -21.17
CA GLY A 526 21.12 5.13 -22.39
C GLY A 526 20.02 6.18 -22.52
N ASP A 527 19.37 6.55 -21.40
CA ASP A 527 18.47 7.73 -21.33
C ASP A 527 19.11 8.95 -22.03
N GLN A 528 18.39 9.49 -23.01
CA GLN A 528 18.83 10.62 -23.83
C GLN A 528 18.58 11.99 -23.17
N ILE A 529 17.77 12.02 -22.10
CA ILE A 529 17.40 13.25 -21.37
C ILE A 529 17.54 13.07 -19.84
N PRO A 530 18.73 12.69 -19.33
CA PRO A 530 18.94 12.50 -17.89
C PRO A 530 18.77 13.78 -17.07
N GLU A 531 18.70 14.95 -17.72
CA GLU A 531 18.41 16.24 -17.09
C GLU A 531 16.94 16.44 -16.71
N THR A 532 16.02 15.70 -17.36
CA THR A 532 14.60 15.60 -16.97
C THR A 532 14.37 14.64 -15.81
N VAL A 533 15.45 14.31 -15.09
CA VAL A 533 15.52 13.53 -13.83
C VAL A 533 15.47 12.02 -14.06
N GLU A 534 15.70 11.25 -13.00
CA GLU A 534 15.79 9.79 -13.00
C GLU A 534 14.41 9.17 -13.31
N HIS A 535 14.18 8.79 -14.56
CA HIS A 535 13.00 8.04 -15.02
C HIS A 535 13.05 6.55 -14.63
N SER A 536 14.02 6.13 -13.81
CA SER A 536 14.28 4.73 -13.48
C SER A 536 13.16 4.06 -12.67
N GLN A 537 13.38 2.82 -12.26
CA GLN A 537 12.53 2.02 -11.37
C GLN A 537 11.86 2.82 -10.22
N ARG A 538 12.55 3.80 -9.64
CA ARG A 538 12.00 4.63 -8.55
C ARG A 538 10.78 5.43 -8.99
N HIS A 539 10.73 5.93 -10.22
CA HIS A 539 9.57 6.65 -10.77
C HIS A 539 8.36 5.73 -10.88
N SER A 540 8.48 4.61 -11.59
CA SER A 540 7.37 3.65 -11.76
C SER A 540 6.85 3.11 -10.42
N LYS A 541 7.74 2.92 -9.44
CA LYS A 541 7.34 2.53 -8.08
C LYS A 541 6.48 3.60 -7.40
N ARG A 542 6.82 4.89 -7.52
CA ARG A 542 6.03 5.98 -6.94
C ARG A 542 4.64 6.07 -7.58
N LEU A 543 4.54 5.83 -8.89
CA LEU A 543 3.22 5.76 -9.55
C LEU A 543 2.37 4.62 -8.99
N MET A 544 2.99 3.45 -8.76
CA MET A 544 2.33 2.31 -8.11
C MET A 544 1.88 2.64 -6.67
N GLU A 545 2.75 3.27 -5.86
CA GLU A 545 2.43 3.70 -4.49
C GLU A 545 1.32 4.75 -4.46
N PHE A 546 1.35 5.74 -5.36
CA PHE A 546 0.30 6.73 -5.49
C PHE A 546 -1.03 6.06 -5.85
N THR A 547 -1.02 5.07 -6.76
CA THR A 547 -2.23 4.33 -7.15
C THR A 547 -2.83 3.56 -5.98
N VAL A 548 -2.01 2.90 -5.15
CA VAL A 548 -2.48 2.23 -3.93
C VAL A 548 -3.20 3.21 -3.00
N ASN A 549 -2.60 4.38 -2.77
CA ASN A 549 -3.20 5.41 -1.92
C ASN A 549 -4.47 6.01 -2.53
N LEU A 550 -4.51 6.14 -3.86
CA LEU A 550 -5.69 6.58 -4.59
C LEU A 550 -6.85 5.59 -4.40
N VAL A 551 -6.61 4.28 -4.59
CA VAL A 551 -7.58 3.21 -4.36
C VAL A 551 -8.06 3.23 -2.90
N ASN A 552 -7.16 3.30 -1.93
CA ASN A 552 -7.52 3.38 -0.51
C ASN A 552 -8.33 4.65 -0.15
N THR A 553 -8.23 5.73 -0.94
CA THR A 553 -8.94 6.99 -0.70
C THR A 553 -10.31 7.02 -1.36
N ILE A 554 -10.41 6.62 -2.64
CA ILE A 554 -11.68 6.68 -3.39
C ILE A 554 -12.50 5.39 -3.26
N GLY A 555 -11.87 4.28 -2.88
CA GLY A 555 -12.43 2.93 -2.84
C GLY A 555 -12.26 2.20 -4.18
N GLU A 556 -11.94 0.91 -4.11
CA GLU A 556 -11.70 0.07 -5.30
C GLU A 556 -12.90 0.07 -6.27
N GLU A 557 -14.12 0.00 -5.75
CA GLU A 557 -15.34 0.02 -6.56
C GLU A 557 -15.51 1.31 -7.37
N ASN A 558 -15.12 2.47 -6.82
CA ASN A 558 -15.16 3.74 -7.55
C ASN A 558 -14.01 3.83 -8.57
N PHE A 559 -12.84 3.32 -8.21
CA PHE A 559 -11.68 3.25 -9.10
C PHE A 559 -11.93 2.36 -10.33
N LEU A 560 -12.69 1.28 -10.14
CA LEU A 560 -13.01 0.27 -11.16
C LEU A 560 -14.44 0.37 -11.71
N ALA A 561 -15.16 1.49 -11.50
CA ALA A 561 -16.60 1.60 -11.77
C ALA A 561 -17.01 1.26 -13.22
N GLU A 562 -16.19 1.61 -14.22
CA GLU A 562 -16.43 1.27 -15.64
C GLU A 562 -15.67 0.03 -16.12
N VAL A 563 -14.91 -0.63 -15.23
CA VAL A 563 -14.12 -1.83 -15.55
C VAL A 563 -14.98 -3.08 -15.36
N PRO A 564 -15.10 -3.94 -16.38
CA PRO A 564 -15.82 -5.21 -16.26
C PRO A 564 -15.28 -6.07 -15.12
N LYS A 565 -16.15 -6.63 -14.27
CA LYS A 565 -15.76 -7.39 -13.06
C LYS A 565 -14.78 -8.52 -13.37
N GLN A 566 -14.99 -9.22 -14.48
CA GLN A 566 -14.16 -10.34 -14.95
C GLN A 566 -12.77 -9.92 -15.48
N LEU A 567 -12.53 -8.63 -15.71
CA LEU A 567 -11.24 -8.11 -16.19
C LEU A 567 -10.52 -7.21 -15.17
N ARG A 568 -10.93 -7.22 -13.89
CA ARG A 568 -10.30 -6.38 -12.85
C ARG A 568 -8.82 -6.72 -12.66
N ASN A 569 -8.45 -8.00 -12.70
CA ASN A 569 -7.05 -8.42 -12.63
C ASN A 569 -6.26 -8.00 -13.86
N GLU A 570 -6.80 -8.19 -15.06
CA GLU A 570 -6.21 -7.72 -16.32
C GLU A 570 -6.03 -6.20 -16.30
N PHE A 571 -6.97 -5.44 -15.73
CA PHE A 571 -6.88 -4.00 -15.61
C PHE A 571 -5.66 -3.59 -14.76
N TYR A 572 -5.54 -4.14 -13.55
CA TYR A 572 -4.39 -3.82 -12.68
C TYR A 572 -3.07 -4.27 -13.29
N PHE A 573 -3.06 -5.42 -13.96
CA PHE A 573 -1.88 -5.94 -14.63
C PHE A 573 -1.45 -5.07 -15.83
N VAL A 574 -2.38 -4.65 -16.68
CA VAL A 574 -2.13 -3.70 -17.78
C VAL A 574 -1.61 -2.38 -17.24
N LEU A 575 -2.23 -1.84 -16.18
CA LEU A 575 -1.80 -0.58 -15.57
C LEU A 575 -0.38 -0.70 -14.97
N ALA A 576 -0.06 -1.83 -14.31
CA ALA A 576 1.28 -2.09 -13.77
C ALA A 576 2.35 -2.12 -14.87
N ILE A 577 2.10 -2.85 -15.97
CA ILE A 577 3.04 -2.88 -17.11
C ILE A 577 3.19 -1.47 -17.67
N ALA A 578 2.09 -0.78 -17.95
CA ALA A 578 2.10 0.54 -18.55
C ALA A 578 2.87 1.57 -17.71
N MET A 579 2.68 1.60 -16.38
CA MET A 579 3.46 2.46 -15.47
C MET A 579 4.97 2.19 -15.53
N ASN A 580 5.39 0.95 -15.82
CA ASN A 580 6.81 0.60 -15.93
C ASN A 580 7.41 0.88 -17.32
N VAL A 581 6.60 0.92 -18.38
CA VAL A 581 7.10 1.03 -19.77
C VAL A 581 6.77 2.36 -20.46
N HIS A 582 5.88 3.20 -19.90
CA HIS A 582 5.35 4.36 -20.62
C HIS A 582 6.41 5.39 -21.04
N ASP A 583 7.47 5.56 -20.25
CA ASP A 583 8.55 6.53 -20.50
C ASP A 583 9.84 5.91 -21.07
N LEU A 584 9.86 4.60 -21.36
CA LEU A 584 11.06 3.94 -21.90
C LEU A 584 11.51 4.51 -23.26
N GLY A 585 10.63 5.22 -23.96
CA GLY A 585 10.94 5.96 -25.17
C GLY A 585 12.10 6.95 -25.03
N HIS A 586 12.45 7.39 -23.82
CA HIS A 586 13.65 8.21 -23.57
C HIS A 586 14.96 7.53 -23.96
N THR A 587 14.99 6.20 -24.06
CA THR A 587 16.20 5.45 -24.44
C THR A 587 16.23 5.09 -25.92
N LYS A 588 15.15 5.37 -26.66
CA LYS A 588 15.07 5.08 -28.10
C LYS A 588 15.87 6.09 -28.91
N LEU A 589 16.80 5.60 -29.74
CA LEU A 589 17.70 6.42 -30.54
C LEU A 589 17.14 6.85 -31.90
N THR A 590 16.00 6.30 -32.31
CA THR A 590 15.44 6.49 -33.65
C THR A 590 13.93 6.56 -33.63
N TYR A 591 13.36 7.40 -34.48
CA TYR A 591 11.92 7.49 -34.72
C TYR A 591 11.62 7.03 -36.15
N GLU A 592 10.71 6.07 -36.30
CA GLU A 592 10.22 5.65 -37.62
C GLU A 592 9.05 6.54 -38.04
N LEU A 593 9.17 7.18 -39.20
CA LEU A 593 8.13 8.02 -39.80
C LEU A 593 7.05 7.14 -40.45
N GLY A 594 5.87 7.71 -40.69
CA GLY A 594 4.75 6.99 -41.32
C GLY A 594 5.02 6.49 -42.75
N ASP A 595 6.08 6.97 -43.40
CA ASP A 595 6.54 6.50 -44.71
C ASP A 595 7.70 5.48 -44.63
N GLY A 596 8.05 5.03 -43.42
CA GLY A 596 9.11 4.06 -43.14
C GLY A 596 10.53 4.65 -43.06
N ARG A 597 10.71 5.96 -43.28
CA ARG A 597 12.03 6.60 -43.10
C ARG A 597 12.40 6.73 -41.63
N ILE A 598 13.69 6.63 -41.33
CA ILE A 598 14.20 6.70 -39.96
C ILE A 598 14.76 8.09 -39.69
N LEU A 599 14.17 8.78 -38.70
CA LEU A 599 14.70 10.00 -38.11
C LEU A 599 15.65 9.62 -36.96
N PRO A 600 16.96 9.92 -37.04
CA PRO A 600 17.85 9.75 -35.92
C PRO A 600 17.52 10.78 -34.83
N LEU A 601 17.34 10.31 -33.61
CA LEU A 601 17.08 11.15 -32.43
C LEU A 601 18.34 11.43 -31.62
N ASP A 602 19.48 10.89 -32.06
CA ASP A 602 20.77 11.13 -31.43
C ASP A 602 21.01 12.64 -31.31
N SER A 603 21.18 13.11 -30.08
CA SER A 603 21.37 14.55 -29.80
C SER A 603 20.18 15.48 -30.16
N LEU A 604 18.95 14.97 -30.23
CA LEU A 604 17.71 15.77 -30.36
C LEU A 604 16.81 15.68 -29.11
N PRO A 605 17.28 16.13 -27.93
CA PRO A 605 16.55 15.94 -26.67
C PRO A 605 15.16 16.60 -26.64
N CYS A 606 14.94 17.71 -27.35
CA CYS A 606 13.60 18.33 -27.43
C CYS A 606 12.58 17.42 -28.14
N VAL A 607 13.02 16.67 -29.17
CA VAL A 607 12.18 15.74 -29.92
C VAL A 607 11.89 14.51 -29.06
N VAL A 608 12.91 13.98 -28.37
CA VAL A 608 12.74 12.87 -27.42
C VAL A 608 11.76 13.24 -26.31
N ARG A 609 11.95 14.40 -25.66
CA ARG A 609 11.06 14.93 -24.61
C ARG A 609 9.61 14.99 -25.06
N ASP A 610 9.36 15.45 -26.28
CA ASP A 610 7.98 15.63 -26.75
C ASP A 610 7.38 14.35 -27.33
N LEU A 611 8.19 13.37 -27.77
CA LEU A 611 7.74 12.12 -28.42
C LEU A 611 7.91 10.84 -27.62
N HIS A 612 8.43 10.86 -26.39
CA HIS A 612 8.72 9.63 -25.62
C HIS A 612 7.57 8.63 -25.57
N HIS A 613 6.32 9.06 -25.33
CA HIS A 613 5.14 8.20 -25.40
C HIS A 613 5.00 7.44 -26.74
N GLU A 614 5.24 8.09 -27.88
CA GLU A 614 5.20 7.49 -29.22
C GLU A 614 6.44 6.60 -29.45
N LEU A 615 7.59 6.96 -28.88
CA LEU A 615 8.79 6.14 -28.92
C LEU A 615 8.61 4.84 -28.14
N SER A 616 8.03 4.90 -26.93
CA SER A 616 7.61 3.75 -26.13
C SER A 616 6.61 2.89 -26.90
N TYR A 617 5.61 3.50 -27.53
CA TYR A 617 4.66 2.79 -28.42
C TYR A 617 5.37 2.02 -29.53
N GLN A 618 6.32 2.66 -30.24
CA GLN A 618 7.07 1.97 -31.29
C GLN A 618 8.00 0.88 -30.73
N MET A 619 8.56 1.04 -29.52
CA MET A 619 9.35 -0.02 -28.88
C MET A 619 8.48 -1.24 -28.53
N LEU A 620 7.25 -1.01 -28.07
CA LEU A 620 6.28 -2.07 -27.79
C LEU A 620 5.78 -2.77 -29.06
N LYS A 621 5.74 -2.07 -30.20
CA LYS A 621 5.48 -2.68 -31.52
C LYS A 621 6.67 -3.47 -32.06
N ASP A 622 7.89 -3.04 -31.78
CA ASP A 622 9.15 -3.73 -32.13
C ASP A 622 9.65 -4.61 -30.97
N ASP A 623 8.73 -5.32 -30.31
CA ASP A 623 9.02 -6.14 -29.12
C ASP A 623 10.02 -7.28 -29.41
N ASP A 624 10.11 -7.76 -30.64
CA ASP A 624 11.12 -8.75 -31.03
C ASP A 624 12.55 -8.23 -30.80
N ARG A 625 12.76 -6.91 -30.91
CA ARG A 625 14.05 -6.24 -30.67
C ARG A 625 14.23 -5.83 -29.23
N PHE A 626 13.22 -5.20 -28.62
CA PHE A 626 13.35 -4.60 -27.28
C PHE A 626 12.98 -5.56 -26.15
N ARG A 627 12.20 -6.61 -26.44
CA ARG A 627 11.73 -7.64 -25.51
C ARG A 627 11.09 -7.05 -24.24
N LEU A 628 10.28 -6.00 -24.42
CA LEU A 628 9.58 -5.33 -23.33
C LEU A 628 8.47 -6.18 -22.71
N PHE A 629 8.00 -7.21 -23.41
CA PHE A 629 7.12 -8.23 -22.85
C PHE A 629 7.84 -9.54 -22.45
N GLY A 630 9.18 -9.57 -22.51
CA GLY A 630 10.00 -10.72 -22.15
C GLY A 630 10.31 -11.65 -23.33
N GLU A 631 11.02 -12.76 -23.07
CA GLU A 631 11.13 -13.83 -24.06
C GLU A 631 9.79 -14.56 -24.16
N LYS A 632 9.40 -15.03 -25.36
CA LYS A 632 8.17 -15.82 -25.54
C LYS A 632 8.23 -17.02 -24.60
N SER A 633 7.48 -17.00 -23.51
CA SER A 633 7.41 -18.10 -22.57
C SER A 633 6.54 -19.20 -23.16
N ASP A 634 7.06 -20.42 -23.25
CA ASP A 634 6.28 -21.60 -23.63
C ASP A 634 5.13 -21.91 -22.61
N SER A 635 5.10 -21.26 -21.44
CA SER A 635 4.20 -21.57 -20.33
C SER A 635 2.78 -20.99 -20.45
N CYS A 636 2.59 -19.82 -21.06
CA CYS A 636 1.25 -19.22 -21.24
C CYS A 636 0.58 -19.57 -22.59
N ASP A 637 1.25 -20.35 -23.43
CA ASP A 637 0.86 -20.66 -24.83
C ASP A 637 0.15 -22.03 -24.98
N THR A 638 -0.22 -22.69 -23.88
CA THR A 638 -0.79 -24.05 -23.92
C THR A 638 -2.27 -24.10 -24.28
N ASP A 639 -3.00 -22.96 -24.22
CA ASP A 639 -4.44 -22.90 -24.51
C ASP A 639 -4.81 -21.71 -25.41
N GLN A 640 -5.69 -21.93 -26.39
CA GLN A 640 -6.05 -20.92 -27.40
C GLN A 640 -6.74 -19.69 -26.78
N CYS A 641 -7.41 -19.87 -25.63
CA CYS A 641 -8.02 -18.79 -24.85
C CYS A 641 -6.96 -17.88 -24.20
N ASN A 642 -5.91 -18.45 -23.62
CA ASN A 642 -4.83 -17.70 -22.96
C ASN A 642 -4.04 -16.84 -23.95
N LYS A 643 -3.82 -17.36 -25.15
CA LYS A 643 -3.17 -16.62 -26.24
C LYS A 643 -3.92 -15.35 -26.62
N LYS A 644 -5.25 -15.42 -26.75
CA LYS A 644 -6.08 -14.26 -27.10
C LYS A 644 -6.06 -13.20 -25.99
N THR A 645 -6.14 -13.62 -24.73
CA THR A 645 -6.04 -12.72 -23.56
C THR A 645 -4.70 -12.00 -23.55
N TRP A 646 -3.59 -12.71 -23.77
CA TRP A 646 -2.26 -12.11 -23.79
C TRP A 646 -2.06 -11.10 -24.94
N GLU A 647 -2.56 -11.40 -26.14
CA GLU A 647 -2.54 -10.45 -27.26
C GLU A 647 -3.38 -9.20 -26.96
N ASN A 648 -4.52 -9.37 -26.27
CA ASN A 648 -5.32 -8.24 -25.81
C ASN A 648 -4.57 -7.41 -24.77
N ILE A 649 -3.87 -8.03 -23.81
CA ILE A 649 -3.01 -7.35 -22.83
C ILE A 649 -1.93 -6.53 -23.53
N LYS A 650 -1.17 -7.14 -24.47
CA LYS A 650 -0.14 -6.43 -25.25
C LYS A 650 -0.70 -5.24 -25.99
N THR A 651 -1.86 -5.42 -26.63
CA THR A 651 -2.55 -4.35 -27.35
C THR A 651 -2.99 -3.23 -26.40
N ALA A 652 -3.58 -3.58 -25.25
CA ALA A 652 -4.03 -2.63 -24.24
C ALA A 652 -2.86 -1.82 -23.68
N VAL A 653 -1.78 -2.47 -23.23
CA VAL A 653 -0.55 -1.82 -22.75
C VAL A 653 0.00 -0.85 -23.81
N THR A 654 0.10 -1.31 -25.06
CA THR A 654 0.62 -0.50 -26.17
C THR A 654 -0.20 0.78 -26.38
N LEU A 655 -1.53 0.69 -26.30
CA LEU A 655 -2.42 1.84 -26.45
C LEU A 655 -2.41 2.74 -25.20
N VAL A 656 -2.47 2.17 -23.99
CA VAL A 656 -2.41 2.92 -22.73
C VAL A 656 -1.11 3.74 -22.66
N THR A 657 0.03 3.13 -22.97
CA THR A 657 1.33 3.81 -23.04
C THR A 657 1.36 4.93 -24.08
N ARG A 658 0.69 4.78 -25.22
CA ARG A 658 0.65 5.82 -26.25
C ARG A 658 -0.23 7.02 -25.85
N TYR A 659 -1.32 6.81 -25.12
CA TYR A 659 -2.35 7.83 -24.91
C TYR A 659 -2.27 8.57 -23.56
N HIS A 660 -1.19 8.41 -22.79
CA HIS A 660 -1.05 9.06 -21.48
C HIS A 660 -0.68 10.56 -21.53
N ARG A 661 -0.52 11.18 -22.71
CA ARG A 661 -0.11 12.61 -22.85
C ARG A 661 -1.27 13.50 -23.30
N GLU A 662 -1.35 14.72 -22.77
CA GLU A 662 -2.39 15.74 -23.06
C GLU A 662 -2.91 15.78 -24.51
N TYR A 663 -2.00 15.83 -25.50
CA TYR A 663 -2.37 16.04 -26.90
C TYR A 663 -2.86 14.79 -27.63
N MET A 664 -2.86 13.64 -26.96
CA MET A 664 -3.43 12.38 -27.44
C MET A 664 -4.84 12.24 -26.86
N PRO A 665 -5.90 12.53 -27.63
CA PRO A 665 -7.26 12.55 -27.09
C PRO A 665 -7.74 11.14 -26.73
N ILE A 666 -8.34 10.99 -25.56
CA ILE A 666 -9.04 9.75 -25.20
C ILE A 666 -10.42 9.71 -25.89
N THR A 667 -11.15 10.83 -25.85
CA THR A 667 -12.46 11.01 -26.50
C THR A 667 -12.52 12.38 -27.20
N GLY A 668 -13.37 12.50 -28.23
CA GLY A 668 -13.65 13.79 -28.86
C GLY A 668 -12.59 14.24 -29.88
N LYS A 669 -12.41 15.55 -30.10
CA LYS A 669 -11.37 16.06 -31.00
C LYS A 669 -10.09 16.35 -30.22
N PRO A 670 -8.90 16.10 -30.80
CA PRO A 670 -7.64 16.51 -30.18
C PRO A 670 -7.69 18.00 -29.84
N GLY A 671 -7.18 18.35 -28.65
CA GLY A 671 -6.99 19.74 -28.24
C GLY A 671 -5.99 20.48 -29.13
N LYS A 672 -5.36 21.54 -28.60
CA LYS A 672 -4.35 22.29 -29.35
C LYS A 672 -3.15 21.39 -29.66
N ARG A 673 -2.98 21.00 -30.94
CA ARG A 673 -1.85 20.16 -31.39
C ARG A 673 -0.52 20.83 -31.01
N LYS A 674 0.35 20.09 -30.30
CA LYS A 674 1.74 20.50 -30.03
C LYS A 674 2.50 20.69 -31.34
N ASP A 675 3.53 21.53 -31.31
CA ASP A 675 4.25 21.89 -32.53
C ASP A 675 5.02 20.69 -33.12
N ILE A 676 5.45 19.73 -32.29
CA ILE A 676 6.04 18.46 -32.76
C ILE A 676 5.04 17.61 -33.58
N VAL A 677 3.77 17.60 -33.17
CA VAL A 677 2.69 16.85 -33.85
C VAL A 677 2.48 17.43 -35.24
N LYS A 678 2.50 18.77 -35.36
CA LYS A 678 2.45 19.45 -36.66
C LYS A 678 3.71 19.19 -37.48
N MET A 679 4.89 19.26 -36.84
CA MET A 679 6.19 19.02 -37.47
C MET A 679 6.24 17.64 -38.11
N LEU A 680 5.74 16.60 -37.45
CA LEU A 680 5.72 15.23 -37.97
C LEU A 680 4.47 14.90 -38.79
N SER A 681 3.56 15.85 -38.98
CA SER A 681 2.25 15.61 -39.61
C SER A 681 1.46 14.46 -38.97
N MET A 682 1.58 14.33 -37.64
CA MET A 682 0.81 13.36 -36.87
C MET A 682 -0.66 13.82 -36.79
N GLU A 683 -1.57 12.92 -37.11
CA GLU A 683 -3.01 13.09 -37.00
C GLU A 683 -3.52 12.14 -35.91
N PRO A 684 -3.45 12.53 -34.61
CA PRO A 684 -3.81 11.61 -33.53
C PRO A 684 -5.31 11.34 -33.55
N GLU A 685 -5.68 10.08 -33.78
CA GLU A 685 -7.05 9.60 -33.66
C GLU A 685 -7.42 9.43 -32.18
N PRO A 686 -8.65 9.75 -31.78
CA PRO A 686 -9.15 9.48 -30.43
C PRO A 686 -9.05 8.02 -30.02
N LEU A 687 -8.65 7.77 -28.76
CA LEU A 687 -8.47 6.41 -28.24
C LEU A 687 -9.74 5.58 -28.37
N ASP A 688 -10.91 6.14 -28.06
CA ASP A 688 -12.21 5.47 -28.17
C ASP A 688 -12.46 4.85 -29.56
N LYS A 689 -12.03 5.51 -30.63
CA LYS A 689 -12.09 4.98 -32.00
C LYS A 689 -11.03 3.91 -32.26
N VAL A 690 -9.82 4.13 -31.77
CA VAL A 690 -8.70 3.19 -31.97
C VAL A 690 -8.94 1.88 -31.23
N VAL A 691 -9.48 1.92 -30.01
CA VAL A 691 -9.85 0.69 -29.26
C VAL A 691 -11.00 -0.04 -29.92
N ALA A 692 -12.01 0.68 -30.46
CA ALA A 692 -13.11 0.07 -31.19
C ALA A 692 -12.65 -0.68 -32.45
N ALA A 693 -11.56 -0.23 -33.08
CA ALA A 693 -10.93 -0.93 -34.18
C ALA A 693 -9.96 -2.05 -33.74
N SER A 694 -9.34 -1.91 -32.57
CA SER A 694 -8.30 -2.84 -32.08
C SER A 694 -8.86 -4.03 -31.32
N PHE A 695 -10.04 -3.89 -30.69
CA PHE A 695 -10.69 -4.93 -29.90
C PHE A 695 -12.08 -5.23 -30.45
N ALA A 696 -12.35 -6.49 -30.73
CA ALA A 696 -13.72 -6.94 -31.03
C ALA A 696 -14.63 -6.98 -29.79
N ASP A 697 -14.02 -7.04 -28.60
CA ASP A 697 -14.71 -7.17 -27.32
C ASP A 697 -14.83 -5.80 -26.64
N GLU A 698 -16.06 -5.39 -26.33
CA GLU A 698 -16.38 -4.12 -25.67
C GLU A 698 -15.79 -4.02 -24.26
N ASP A 699 -15.62 -5.15 -23.57
CA ASP A 699 -15.05 -5.18 -22.22
C ASP A 699 -13.57 -4.76 -22.23
N TRP A 700 -12.82 -5.22 -23.22
CA TRP A 700 -11.42 -4.81 -23.43
C TRP A 700 -11.30 -3.35 -23.86
N GLN A 701 -12.28 -2.82 -24.62
CA GLN A 701 -12.33 -1.40 -24.98
C GLN A 701 -12.49 -0.53 -23.73
N LYS A 702 -13.44 -0.87 -22.86
CA LYS A 702 -13.69 -0.15 -21.58
C LYS A 702 -12.47 -0.18 -20.66
N LEU A 703 -11.89 -1.36 -20.47
CA LEU A 703 -10.67 -1.54 -19.68
C LEU A 703 -9.53 -0.65 -20.20
N THR A 704 -9.27 -0.66 -21.51
CA THR A 704 -8.15 0.08 -22.11
C THR A 704 -8.36 1.59 -21.99
N ILE A 705 -9.57 2.09 -22.22
CA ILE A 705 -9.91 3.51 -22.04
C ILE A 705 -9.70 3.93 -20.59
N MET A 706 -10.19 3.12 -19.64
CA MET A 706 -10.08 3.43 -18.22
C MET A 706 -8.62 3.41 -17.75
N ALA A 707 -7.82 2.44 -18.18
CA ALA A 707 -6.41 2.36 -17.84
C ALA A 707 -5.62 3.55 -18.39
N ALA A 708 -5.94 4.01 -19.60
CA ALA A 708 -5.32 5.21 -20.19
C ALA A 708 -5.70 6.49 -19.42
N ARG A 709 -6.97 6.65 -19.01
CA ARG A 709 -7.41 7.77 -18.17
C ARG A 709 -6.66 7.80 -16.83
N TRP A 710 -6.57 6.64 -16.18
CA TRP A 710 -5.88 6.55 -14.89
C TRP A 710 -4.39 6.80 -15.02
N LEU A 711 -3.70 6.19 -16.00
CA LEU A 711 -2.27 6.45 -16.20
C LEU A 711 -1.99 7.93 -16.46
N LYS A 712 -2.80 8.58 -17.31
CA LYS A 712 -2.69 10.02 -17.60
C LYS A 712 -2.84 10.87 -16.33
N PHE A 713 -3.81 10.55 -15.47
CA PHE A 713 -3.99 11.22 -14.18
C PHE A 713 -2.82 10.96 -13.22
N ILE A 714 -2.43 9.70 -13.05
CA ILE A 714 -1.37 9.28 -12.11
C ILE A 714 -0.04 9.92 -12.49
N ASP A 715 0.36 9.87 -13.76
CA ASP A 715 1.58 10.51 -14.26
C ASP A 715 1.54 12.03 -14.10
N GLY A 716 0.40 12.66 -14.42
CA GLY A 716 0.21 14.11 -14.23
C GLY A 716 0.32 14.58 -12.77
N THR A 717 0.12 13.68 -11.81
CA THR A 717 0.29 13.97 -10.37
C THR A 717 1.70 13.68 -9.84
N ASP A 718 2.61 13.11 -10.64
CA ASP A 718 4.00 12.89 -10.21
C ASP A 718 4.70 14.23 -9.99
N VAL A 719 5.07 14.49 -8.74
CA VAL A 719 5.93 15.61 -8.37
C VAL A 719 7.31 15.08 -8.03
N GLN A 720 8.31 15.72 -8.61
CA GLN A 720 9.68 15.20 -8.66
C GLN A 720 10.62 15.88 -7.64
N SER A 721 10.09 16.35 -6.51
CA SER A 721 10.81 17.17 -5.51
C SER A 721 11.74 16.43 -4.57
N ASP A 722 11.42 15.19 -4.26
CA ASP A 722 12.24 14.24 -3.50
C ASP A 722 13.53 13.83 -4.25
N ARG A 723 13.87 14.57 -5.32
CA ARG A 723 15.09 14.47 -6.14
C ARG A 723 16.02 15.69 -6.00
N THR A 724 15.55 16.81 -5.42
CA THR A 724 16.38 17.98 -5.03
C THR A 724 16.77 17.94 -3.55
N VAL A 725 16.85 16.72 -2.98
CA VAL A 725 17.06 16.37 -1.56
C VAL A 725 18.16 17.18 -0.88
N GLU A 726 19.17 17.60 -1.65
CA GLU A 726 20.27 18.42 -1.15
C GLU A 726 20.33 19.77 -1.87
N PRO A 727 20.43 20.91 -1.15
CA PRO A 727 20.64 22.22 -1.76
C PRO A 727 21.85 22.28 -2.72
N ASN A 728 22.88 21.45 -2.47
CA ASN A 728 24.03 21.31 -3.35
C ASN A 728 23.67 20.68 -4.71
N TYR A 729 22.70 19.76 -4.75
CA TYR A 729 22.21 19.18 -6.01
C TYR A 729 21.54 20.27 -6.86
N PHE A 730 20.61 21.03 -6.27
CA PHE A 730 19.93 22.13 -6.97
C PHE A 730 20.95 23.15 -7.50
N LYS A 731 21.88 23.60 -6.65
CA LYS A 731 22.98 24.48 -7.05
C LYS A 731 23.79 23.91 -8.22
N THR A 732 24.24 22.67 -8.11
CA THR A 732 25.06 22.02 -9.13
C THR A 732 24.29 21.85 -10.42
N ARG A 733 23.01 21.46 -10.36
CA ARG A 733 22.15 21.29 -11.52
C ARG A 733 21.98 22.60 -12.28
N VAL A 734 21.59 23.69 -11.60
CA VAL A 734 21.41 25.01 -12.21
C VAL A 734 22.72 25.50 -12.84
N LEU A 735 23.83 25.47 -12.10
CA LEU A 735 25.12 25.93 -12.61
C LEU A 735 25.62 25.07 -13.78
N ARG A 736 25.42 23.75 -13.72
CA ARG A 736 25.79 22.83 -14.79
C ARG A 736 24.99 23.11 -16.05
N THR A 737 23.68 23.28 -15.94
CA THR A 737 22.80 23.62 -17.08
C THR A 737 23.20 24.94 -17.71
N ILE A 738 23.46 25.99 -16.92
CA ILE A 738 23.96 27.29 -17.42
C ILE A 738 25.28 27.10 -18.17
N THR A 739 26.26 26.44 -17.55
CA THR A 739 27.60 26.23 -18.13
C THR A 739 27.54 25.42 -19.42
N GLU A 740 26.68 24.41 -19.49
CA GLU A 740 26.48 23.62 -20.70
C GLU A 740 25.84 24.44 -21.82
N ILE A 741 24.84 25.28 -21.52
CA ILE A 741 24.24 26.18 -22.51
C ILE A 741 25.29 27.14 -23.08
N GLU A 742 26.09 27.78 -22.22
CA GLU A 742 27.17 28.69 -22.62
C GLU A 742 28.20 27.98 -23.51
N ALA A 743 28.66 26.78 -23.11
CA ALA A 743 29.64 26.02 -23.88
C ALA A 743 29.08 25.56 -25.25
N LEU A 744 27.85 25.07 -25.28
CA LEU A 744 27.17 24.66 -26.52
C LEU A 744 26.96 25.86 -27.45
N ALA A 745 26.67 27.04 -26.92
CA ALA A 745 26.52 28.26 -27.71
C ALA A 745 27.84 28.69 -28.37
N VAL A 746 28.97 28.62 -27.65
CA VAL A 746 30.30 28.88 -28.22
C VAL A 746 30.61 27.89 -29.36
N GLU A 747 30.28 26.61 -29.18
CA GLU A 747 30.44 25.61 -30.23
C GLU A 747 29.54 25.92 -31.44
N LEU A 748 28.29 26.31 -31.19
CA LEU A 748 27.34 26.70 -32.24
C LEU A 748 27.84 27.92 -33.05
N GLU A 749 28.42 28.92 -32.39
CA GLU A 749 28.99 30.11 -33.03
C GLU A 749 30.18 29.77 -33.94
N SER A 750 30.96 28.76 -33.61
CA SER A 750 32.07 28.28 -34.45
C SER A 750 31.60 27.60 -35.75
N ASN A 751 30.32 27.24 -35.84
CA ASN A 751 29.75 26.61 -37.02
C ASN A 751 29.57 27.62 -38.16
N THR A 752 30.02 27.29 -39.37
CA THR A 752 29.95 28.19 -40.53
C THR A 752 28.63 28.09 -41.30
N GLU A 753 27.83 27.05 -41.07
CA GLU A 753 26.58 26.78 -41.81
C GLU A 753 25.35 27.49 -41.19
N ILE A 754 25.49 28.05 -39.99
CA ILE A 754 24.38 28.69 -39.26
C ILE A 754 24.18 30.15 -39.68
N SER A 755 22.91 30.53 -39.89
CA SER A 755 22.52 31.89 -40.30
C SER A 755 22.72 32.92 -39.18
N THR A 756 22.94 34.18 -39.56
CA THR A 756 23.12 35.29 -38.60
C THR A 756 21.90 35.51 -37.71
N SER A 757 20.68 35.27 -38.21
CA SER A 757 19.45 35.41 -37.41
C SER A 757 19.45 34.44 -36.22
N ILE A 758 19.75 33.17 -36.48
CA ILE A 758 19.76 32.14 -35.42
C ILE A 758 20.87 32.42 -34.41
N ARG A 759 22.05 32.88 -34.87
CA ARG A 759 23.12 33.32 -33.95
C ARG A 759 22.65 34.43 -33.02
N ASN A 760 21.93 35.43 -33.55
CA ASN A 760 21.44 36.55 -32.75
C ASN A 760 20.39 36.08 -31.72
N GLU A 761 19.47 35.19 -32.11
CA GLU A 761 18.47 34.60 -31.20
C GLU A 761 19.12 33.79 -30.07
N VAL A 762 20.13 32.98 -30.40
CA VAL A 762 20.88 32.19 -29.40
C VAL A 762 21.71 33.11 -28.50
N SER A 763 22.35 34.14 -29.05
CA SER A 763 23.12 35.12 -28.27
C SER A 763 22.25 35.88 -27.27
N ASP A 764 21.03 36.27 -27.68
CA ASP A 764 20.03 36.88 -26.81
C ASP A 764 19.60 35.92 -25.68
N LEU A 765 19.30 34.66 -26.00
CA LEU A 765 18.99 33.63 -25.00
C LEU A 765 20.14 33.44 -23.99
N VAL A 766 21.38 33.32 -24.48
CA VAL A 766 22.60 33.16 -23.66
C VAL A 766 22.84 34.40 -22.80
N GLY A 767 22.50 35.59 -23.30
CA GLY A 767 22.51 36.84 -22.53
C GLY A 767 21.58 36.78 -21.32
N GLU A 768 20.34 36.29 -21.49
CA GLU A 768 19.41 36.10 -20.36
C GLU A 768 19.88 35.02 -19.39
N VAL A 769 20.44 33.90 -19.90
CA VAL A 769 21.05 32.84 -19.07
C VAL A 769 22.23 33.37 -18.25
N SER A 770 23.04 34.27 -18.82
CA SER A 770 24.15 34.92 -18.11
C SER A 770 23.65 35.85 -16.99
N LYS A 771 22.54 36.56 -17.21
CA LYS A 771 21.89 37.35 -16.14
C LYS A 771 21.36 36.44 -15.03
N LEU A 772 20.83 35.26 -15.39
CA LEU A 772 20.36 34.27 -14.42
C LEU A 772 21.50 33.77 -13.55
N ARG A 773 22.65 33.47 -14.16
CA ARG A 773 23.90 33.13 -13.44
C ARG A 773 24.25 34.22 -12.42
N ALA A 774 24.33 35.48 -12.87
CA ALA A 774 24.70 36.59 -12.00
C ALA A 774 23.74 36.76 -10.81
N PHE A 775 22.43 36.63 -11.05
CA PHE A 775 21.44 36.65 -9.97
C PHE A 775 21.62 35.47 -9.01
N PHE A 776 21.78 34.26 -9.55
CA PHE A 776 21.91 33.04 -8.74
C PHE A 776 23.16 33.10 -7.85
N GLU A 777 24.28 33.57 -8.39
CA GLU A 777 25.52 33.84 -7.65
C GLU A 777 25.32 34.92 -6.57
N ALA A 778 24.64 36.01 -6.90
CA ALA A 778 24.33 37.09 -5.95
C ALA A 778 23.41 36.65 -4.80
N SER A 779 22.52 35.68 -5.04
CA SER A 779 21.67 35.07 -4.00
C SER A 779 22.44 34.15 -3.03
N GLY A 780 23.74 33.91 -3.29
CA GLY A 780 24.51 32.88 -2.60
C GLY A 780 24.08 31.46 -2.99
N TYR A 781 23.59 31.28 -4.22
CA TYR A 781 23.10 30.01 -4.78
C TYR A 781 21.88 29.42 -4.07
N LYS A 782 21.07 30.26 -3.43
CA LYS A 782 19.91 29.83 -2.66
C LYS A 782 18.62 29.86 -3.47
N SER A 783 18.48 30.82 -4.37
CA SER A 783 17.24 31.02 -5.13
C SER A 783 17.51 31.48 -6.55
N MET A 784 16.78 30.89 -7.48
CA MET A 784 16.80 31.28 -8.88
C MET A 784 15.79 32.40 -9.12
N ASN A 785 16.09 33.34 -10.02
CA ASN A 785 15.12 34.36 -10.40
C ASN A 785 14.03 33.73 -11.28
N ARG A 786 12.83 33.57 -10.72
CA ARG A 786 11.70 32.91 -11.39
C ARG A 786 11.24 33.60 -12.65
N ASP A 787 11.06 34.92 -12.62
CA ASP A 787 10.59 35.67 -13.78
C ASP A 787 11.59 35.55 -14.94
N LEU A 788 12.88 35.56 -14.63
CA LEU A 788 13.94 35.34 -15.60
C LEU A 788 13.98 33.90 -16.11
N ALA A 789 13.80 32.90 -15.24
CA ALA A 789 13.68 31.49 -15.65
C ALA A 789 12.49 31.25 -16.58
N ILE A 790 11.34 31.88 -16.30
CA ILE A 790 10.15 31.85 -17.17
C ILE A 790 10.44 32.55 -18.50
N LEU A 791 11.12 33.71 -18.47
CA LEU A 791 11.53 34.41 -19.69
C LEU A 791 12.44 33.55 -20.58
N ILE A 792 13.44 32.89 -19.98
CA ILE A 792 14.36 31.98 -20.67
C ILE A 792 13.59 30.80 -21.27
N ARG A 793 12.67 30.18 -20.51
CA ARG A 793 11.79 29.12 -21.03
C ARG A 793 10.98 29.59 -22.23
N ASN A 794 10.39 30.79 -22.17
CA ASN A 794 9.56 31.32 -23.24
C ASN A 794 10.39 31.57 -24.50
N LYS A 795 11.55 32.24 -24.38
CA LYS A 795 12.48 32.44 -25.51
C LYS A 795 12.93 31.11 -26.13
N ALA A 796 13.30 30.13 -25.30
CA ALA A 796 13.70 28.81 -25.77
C ALA A 796 12.55 28.07 -26.46
N SER A 797 11.32 28.16 -25.93
CA SER A 797 10.13 27.55 -26.54
C SER A 797 9.77 28.21 -27.88
N GLU A 798 9.94 29.52 -28.00
CA GLU A 798 9.78 30.25 -29.27
C GLU A 798 10.84 29.83 -30.29
N LEU A 799 12.10 29.65 -29.85
CA LEU A 799 13.18 29.13 -30.68
C LEU A 799 12.90 27.70 -31.18
N GLU A 800 12.39 26.82 -30.30
CA GLU A 800 11.95 25.47 -30.68
C GLU A 800 10.87 25.54 -31.78
N LYS A 801 9.84 26.36 -31.55
CA LYS A 801 8.67 26.47 -32.42
C LYS A 801 8.95 27.14 -33.76
N ASN A 802 9.67 28.25 -33.76
CA ASN A 802 9.83 29.12 -34.92
C ASN A 802 11.04 28.72 -35.79
N THR A 803 12.04 28.08 -35.19
CA THR A 803 13.31 27.78 -35.86
C THR A 803 13.60 26.28 -35.87
N LEU A 804 13.68 25.63 -34.72
CA LEU A 804 14.14 24.25 -34.61
C LEU A 804 13.23 23.25 -35.33
N TYR A 805 11.94 23.20 -34.95
CA TYR A 805 10.98 22.26 -35.55
C TYR A 805 10.77 22.48 -37.05
N PRO A 806 10.61 23.72 -37.56
CA PRO A 806 10.55 23.97 -39.00
C PRO A 806 11.81 23.51 -39.75
N MET A 807 13.00 23.69 -39.17
CA MET A 807 14.25 23.24 -39.80
C MET A 807 14.41 21.73 -39.79
N ILE A 808 14.01 21.05 -38.71
CA ILE A 808 13.95 19.58 -38.67
C ILE A 808 12.99 19.08 -39.75
N ARG A 809 11.78 19.65 -39.86
CA ARG A 809 10.83 19.26 -40.90
C ARG A 809 11.39 19.48 -42.30
N LYS A 810 11.98 20.64 -42.57
CA LYS A 810 12.64 20.92 -43.85
C LYS A 810 13.70 19.86 -44.18
N ARG A 811 14.51 19.44 -43.20
CA ARG A 811 15.50 18.37 -43.39
C ARG A 811 14.86 17.01 -43.68
N ILE A 812 13.79 16.68 -42.98
CA ILE A 812 13.01 15.47 -43.27
C ILE A 812 12.51 15.50 -44.72
N ASP A 813 11.95 16.62 -45.18
CA ASP A 813 11.39 16.74 -46.53
C ASP A 813 12.47 16.74 -47.64
N GLU A 814 13.67 17.27 -47.37
CA GLU A 814 14.80 17.30 -48.32
C GLU A 814 15.50 15.94 -48.50
N CYS A 815 15.47 15.07 -47.49
CA CYS A 815 16.16 13.78 -47.52
C CYS A 815 15.30 12.67 -48.15
N LEU A 816 15.66 12.21 -49.35
CA LEU A 816 15.00 11.11 -50.06
C LEU A 816 15.31 9.70 -49.49
N GLY A 817 16.22 9.59 -48.52
CA GLY A 817 16.67 8.32 -47.91
C GLY A 817 16.96 8.48 -46.42
N THR A 818 18.13 8.02 -45.96
CA THR A 818 18.56 8.20 -44.56
C THR A 818 18.61 9.68 -44.19
N ILE A 819 17.85 10.06 -43.16
CA ILE A 819 17.79 11.43 -42.70
C ILE A 819 19.05 11.73 -41.89
N THR A 820 19.78 12.79 -42.24
CA THR A 820 20.97 13.23 -41.50
C THR A 820 20.73 14.62 -40.92
N MET A 821 21.05 14.78 -39.63
CA MET A 821 20.87 16.04 -38.91
C MET A 821 22.19 16.81 -38.84
N PRO A 822 22.23 18.07 -39.30
CA PRO A 822 23.46 18.86 -39.25
C PRO A 822 23.83 19.18 -37.79
N ASN A 823 25.14 19.30 -37.52
CA ASN A 823 25.62 19.48 -36.14
C ASN A 823 25.04 20.73 -35.46
N TRP A 824 24.91 21.84 -36.19
CA TRP A 824 24.35 23.08 -35.64
C TRP A 824 22.90 22.90 -35.15
N LEU A 825 22.10 22.06 -35.82
CA LEU A 825 20.71 21.80 -35.44
C LEU A 825 20.63 20.91 -34.20
N LYS A 826 21.55 19.94 -34.07
CA LYS A 826 21.74 19.12 -32.86
C LYS A 826 22.13 19.99 -31.66
N LEU A 827 23.08 20.90 -31.85
CA LEU A 827 23.50 21.86 -30.82
C LEU A 827 22.35 22.79 -30.41
N LEU A 828 21.59 23.32 -31.38
CA LEU A 828 20.42 24.16 -31.12
C LEU A 828 19.33 23.42 -30.31
N SER A 829 19.10 22.14 -30.63
CA SER A 829 18.17 21.28 -29.87
C SER A 829 18.63 21.10 -28.41
N LYS A 830 19.92 20.87 -28.18
CA LYS A 830 20.47 20.77 -26.81
C LYS A 830 20.35 22.06 -26.03
N ILE A 831 20.67 23.21 -26.64
CA ILE A 831 20.58 24.53 -26.01
C ILE A 831 19.14 24.83 -25.60
N SER A 832 18.21 24.72 -26.55
CA SER A 832 16.79 25.01 -26.30
C SER A 832 16.20 24.07 -25.24
N PHE A 833 16.44 22.76 -25.36
CA PHE A 833 15.98 21.78 -24.38
C PHE A 833 16.45 22.13 -22.97
N LYS A 834 17.75 22.41 -22.79
CA LYS A 834 18.34 22.76 -21.49
C LYS A 834 17.74 24.05 -20.93
N ALA A 835 17.53 25.06 -21.77
CA ALA A 835 16.96 26.33 -21.34
C ALA A 835 15.49 26.23 -20.89
N VAL A 836 14.70 25.33 -21.49
CA VAL A 836 13.29 25.10 -21.09
C VAL A 836 13.18 24.50 -19.68
N GLN A 837 14.22 23.82 -19.18
CA GLN A 837 14.18 23.12 -17.89
C GLN A 837 14.25 24.02 -16.65
N PHE A 838 14.66 25.29 -16.76
CA PHE A 838 14.90 26.12 -15.56
C PHE A 838 13.67 26.21 -14.62
N PRO A 839 12.44 26.53 -15.10
CA PRO A 839 11.27 26.55 -14.22
C PRO A 839 10.90 25.17 -13.65
N HIS A 840 11.25 24.09 -14.35
CA HIS A 840 11.03 22.72 -13.91
C HIS A 840 11.86 22.40 -12.66
N PHE A 841 13.13 22.83 -12.62
CA PHE A 841 14.00 22.65 -11.45
C PHE A 841 13.45 23.35 -10.20
N GLU A 842 12.84 24.53 -10.35
CA GLU A 842 12.22 25.27 -9.24
C GLU A 842 10.94 24.60 -8.75
N LYS A 843 10.06 24.17 -9.68
CA LYS A 843 8.84 23.40 -9.34
C LYS A 843 9.20 22.16 -8.51
N HIS A 844 10.23 21.43 -8.92
CA HIS A 844 10.71 20.27 -8.16
C HIS A 844 11.35 20.66 -6.84
N ASN A 845 12.13 21.73 -6.77
CA ASN A 845 12.67 22.13 -5.48
C ASN A 845 11.60 22.51 -4.43
N MET A 846 10.38 22.87 -4.86
CA MET A 846 9.37 23.39 -3.95
C MET A 846 8.24 22.42 -3.59
N VAL A 847 7.80 21.53 -4.49
CA VAL A 847 6.57 20.74 -4.28
C VAL A 847 6.87 19.32 -3.81
N ASN A 848 7.03 19.12 -2.50
CA ASN A 848 7.46 17.86 -1.85
C ASN A 848 6.69 16.60 -2.24
N TYR A 849 5.36 16.65 -2.31
CA TYR A 849 4.53 15.53 -2.74
C TYR A 849 3.11 16.01 -3.07
N VAL A 850 2.42 15.24 -3.91
CA VAL A 850 0.97 15.31 -4.15
C VAL A 850 0.37 14.01 -3.66
N TYR A 851 -0.69 14.09 -2.84
CA TYR A 851 -1.26 12.91 -2.19
C TYR A 851 -2.79 12.93 -2.19
N PRO A 852 -3.48 11.82 -2.53
CA PRO A 852 -4.93 11.71 -2.40
C PRO A 852 -5.35 11.82 -0.94
N ARG A 853 -6.16 12.84 -0.61
CA ARG A 853 -6.53 13.11 0.79
C ARG A 853 -7.93 12.62 1.13
N PHE A 854 -8.90 12.94 0.28
CA PHE A 854 -10.32 12.76 0.62
C PHE A 854 -11.17 12.70 -0.65
N PHE A 855 -12.19 11.86 -0.65
CA PHE A 855 -13.15 11.73 -1.73
C PHE A 855 -14.56 12.14 -1.29
N ILE A 856 -15.14 13.11 -1.99
CA ILE A 856 -16.50 13.58 -1.73
C ILE A 856 -17.47 12.71 -2.53
N GLU A 857 -18.03 11.67 -1.91
CA GLU A 857 -19.06 10.83 -2.56
C GLU A 857 -20.34 11.64 -2.81
N LYS A 858 -20.79 12.39 -1.79
CA LYS A 858 -21.96 13.28 -1.87
C LYS A 858 -21.63 14.62 -1.22
N SER A 859 -22.04 15.72 -1.86
CA SER A 859 -21.86 17.07 -1.37
C SER A 859 -23.19 17.74 -1.04
N LEU A 860 -23.17 18.69 -0.11
CA LEU A 860 -24.34 19.44 0.36
C LEU A 860 -25.17 20.06 -0.77
N PHE A 861 -24.51 20.54 -1.82
CA PHE A 861 -25.14 21.23 -2.95
C PHE A 861 -25.13 20.40 -4.23
N GLY A 862 -24.59 19.18 -4.21
CA GLY A 862 -24.46 18.28 -5.36
C GLY A 862 -23.41 18.68 -6.42
N ASN A 863 -22.90 19.91 -6.37
CA ASN A 863 -21.97 20.47 -7.36
C ASN A 863 -20.55 19.88 -7.32
N THR A 864 -20.23 19.13 -6.26
CA THR A 864 -18.91 18.52 -6.03
C THR A 864 -19.02 17.03 -5.69
N ASN A 865 -20.13 16.38 -6.07
CA ASN A 865 -20.25 14.93 -5.98
C ASN A 865 -19.17 14.26 -6.84
N GLY A 866 -18.57 13.18 -6.34
CA GLY A 866 -17.50 12.46 -7.03
C GLY A 866 -16.18 13.24 -7.12
N THR A 867 -15.96 14.23 -6.25
CA THR A 867 -14.73 15.05 -6.30
C THR A 867 -13.63 14.47 -5.42
N LEU A 868 -12.48 14.19 -6.01
CA LEU A 868 -11.24 13.86 -5.29
C LEU A 868 -10.51 15.14 -4.86
N ARG A 869 -10.17 15.25 -3.57
CA ARG A 869 -9.28 16.28 -3.03
C ARG A 869 -7.87 15.73 -2.91
N LEU A 870 -6.92 16.47 -3.48
CA LEU A 870 -5.49 16.21 -3.35
C LEU A 870 -4.87 17.19 -2.34
N SER A 871 -3.91 16.71 -1.56
CA SER A 871 -3.01 17.54 -0.76
C SER A 871 -1.74 17.80 -1.55
N ILE A 872 -1.28 19.06 -1.58
CA ILE A 872 0.00 19.46 -2.15
C ILE A 872 0.88 19.94 -0.99
N ASN A 873 1.98 19.25 -0.74
CA ASN A 873 2.95 19.65 0.28
C ASN A 873 4.09 20.48 -0.35
N ILE A 874 4.50 21.55 0.33
CA ILE A 874 5.53 22.47 -0.15
C ILE A 874 6.64 22.60 0.90
N GLN A 875 7.90 22.64 0.44
CA GLN A 875 9.05 22.84 1.31
C GLN A 875 9.10 24.30 1.77
N ASN A 876 8.84 24.54 3.07
CA ASN A 876 8.74 25.88 3.67
C ASN A 876 10.08 26.46 4.16
N ASP A 877 11.21 25.92 3.73
CA ASP A 877 12.52 26.39 4.19
C ASP A 877 12.91 27.69 3.46
N ASN A 878 12.50 28.83 4.02
CA ASN A 878 12.86 30.22 3.68
C ASN A 878 12.23 30.86 2.42
N THR A 879 10.93 31.14 2.42
CA THR A 879 10.40 32.23 1.57
C THR A 879 9.36 33.09 2.30
N ASP A 880 9.68 34.37 2.52
CA ASP A 880 8.74 35.43 2.94
C ASP A 880 7.72 35.80 1.83
N ASP A 881 7.70 35.08 0.71
CA ASP A 881 6.88 35.40 -0.47
C ASP A 881 5.78 34.36 -0.73
N MET A 882 4.68 34.47 0.02
CA MET A 882 3.47 33.66 -0.20
C MET A 882 2.92 33.75 -1.63
N ASN A 883 3.14 34.86 -2.36
CA ASN A 883 2.63 34.99 -3.73
C ASN A 883 3.36 34.05 -4.70
N SER A 884 4.65 33.81 -4.49
CA SER A 884 5.42 32.84 -5.28
C SER A 884 4.91 31.41 -5.07
N VAL A 885 4.57 31.05 -3.83
CA VAL A 885 4.03 29.76 -3.43
C VAL A 885 2.66 29.53 -4.07
N ILE A 886 1.76 30.51 -3.97
CA ILE A 886 0.42 30.43 -4.59
C ILE A 886 0.54 30.21 -6.10
N LYS A 887 1.40 30.96 -6.81
CA LYS A 887 1.61 30.77 -8.25
C LYS A 887 2.17 29.39 -8.62
N ILE A 888 2.88 28.70 -7.71
CA ILE A 888 3.34 27.32 -7.96
C ILE A 888 2.21 26.34 -7.76
N ILE A 889 1.43 26.50 -6.69
CA ILE A 889 0.23 25.71 -6.45
C ILE A 889 -0.70 25.81 -7.66
N ASP A 890 -1.00 27.03 -8.12
CA ASP A 890 -1.85 27.27 -9.27
C ASP A 890 -1.28 26.59 -10.54
N GLY A 891 0.03 26.66 -10.76
CA GLY A 891 0.70 26.00 -11.88
C GLY A 891 0.63 24.47 -11.81
N VAL A 892 0.83 23.88 -10.63
CA VAL A 892 0.68 22.42 -10.41
C VAL A 892 -0.77 21.99 -10.63
N MET A 893 -1.72 22.77 -10.11
CA MET A 893 -3.15 22.53 -10.31
C MET A 893 -3.52 22.61 -11.79
N GLU A 894 -3.03 23.62 -12.50
CA GLU A 894 -3.23 23.74 -13.94
C GLU A 894 -2.66 22.55 -14.70
N ASP A 895 -1.46 22.07 -14.35
CA ASP A 895 -0.85 20.92 -15.01
C ASP A 895 -1.68 19.64 -14.78
N ILE A 896 -2.11 19.38 -13.54
CA ILE A 896 -2.97 18.22 -13.21
C ILE A 896 -4.31 18.31 -13.96
N VAL A 897 -4.93 19.50 -13.98
CA VAL A 897 -6.22 19.71 -14.67
C VAL A 897 -6.06 19.60 -16.19
N LYS A 898 -4.98 20.13 -16.76
CA LYS A 898 -4.70 20.02 -18.20
C LYS A 898 -4.49 18.58 -18.63
N GLU A 899 -3.82 17.77 -17.82
CA GLU A 899 -3.65 16.35 -18.12
C GLU A 899 -4.97 15.56 -17.93
N PHE A 900 -5.89 16.01 -17.08
CA PHE A 900 -7.16 15.31 -16.84
C PHE A 900 -8.27 15.58 -17.86
N VAL A 901 -8.32 16.79 -18.44
CA VAL A 901 -9.28 17.17 -19.50
C VAL A 901 -8.84 16.62 -20.87
#